data_AF-A0AA40I4D3-F1
#
_entry.id   AF-A0AA40I4D3-F1
#
_cell.length_a   1.000
_cell.length_b   1.000
_cell.length_c   1.000
_cell.angle_alpha   90.00
_cell.angle_beta   90.00
_cell.angle_gamma   90.00
#
_symmetry.space_group_name_H-M   'P 1'
#
loop_
_entity.id
_entity.type
_entity.pdbx_description
1 polymer ?
#
loop_
_entity_poly.entity_id
_entity_poly.type
_entity_poly.pdbx_seq_one_letter_code
_entity_poly.pdbx_strand_id
1 'polypeptide(L)'
;MCAPCLGPCPKVCHILEGEKTIDSVTSAQELRGCTVINGSLIINIRGGNNLAAELEANLGLIEEISGFLKIRRSYALVSLSFFRKLRLIQGNTLEVGNYSFYALDNQNLRQLWDWSKHNLTITQGKLFFHYNPKLCLSEIHKMEEISGTKGRQERTDIALKTNGDQASCENELLKFSYIRTSFDKILLKWEPYWPPDFRDLLGFMLFYKEAVIIENGNRLLFHLESPYRNVTEFDGQDACGSNSWTVVDIDPPLRSNDPKSQNHPGWLMRGLKPWTQYAIFVKTLVTFSDERRTYGAKSDIIYIQTNATNPSVPLDPISVSNSSSQIILKWKPPSDPNGNITHYLVFWERQAEDSELYELDYCLKGLKLPSRTWSPPSELEGPQKHNQSEHDEAAGQCCTCPKTDSQILKELEESSFRKTFEDYLHNVVFVPRPSRKRRALGDEGNVTTAVPTAPGFPNTSTIGPTSSEAHRPFEKVVNKESLVISGLRHFTGYRIELQACNQDFPEERCSVAAYISARTMPEAKADDIVGPVTHEIFENNIVHLMWQEPKEPNGLIVLYEVSYRRYGDEVRRWTPGHEPARLSLPWAGLPLLFLKPRGQQWDPRHESPSAFALAPIPDRPALFNMSGENIPPWTWHSDNDGSSSTTSTEWDTQVVKGSLPLGSAGLGTQCPVHAMPRCARQLGAPRLEPLGSSGRSLLQVTAPG
;
A
#
# COMPACT_ATOMS: atom_id res chain seq x y z
N MET A 1 40.13 4.34 -36.78
CA MET A 1 39.75 5.58 -36.04
C MET A 1 38.26 5.49 -35.78
N CYS A 2 37.79 5.70 -34.55
CA CYS A 2 36.36 5.66 -34.23
C CYS A 2 35.71 7.03 -34.56
N ALA A 3 34.48 7.01 -35.05
CA ALA A 3 33.69 8.21 -35.33
C ALA A 3 32.39 8.16 -34.50
N PRO A 4 31.86 9.30 -34.02
CA PRO A 4 30.58 9.33 -33.31
C PRO A 4 29.44 8.99 -34.27
N CYS A 5 28.56 8.08 -33.84
CA CYS A 5 27.31 7.76 -34.53
C CYS A 5 26.20 8.75 -34.12
N LEU A 6 25.26 9.01 -35.04
CA LEU A 6 24.05 9.79 -34.75
C LEU A 6 22.96 8.85 -34.23
N GLY A 7 22.83 8.76 -32.90
CA GLY A 7 21.93 7.80 -32.22
C GLY A 7 22.68 6.54 -31.77
N PRO A 8 21.99 5.40 -31.59
CA PRO A 8 22.64 4.13 -31.26
C PRO A 8 23.57 3.69 -32.39
N CYS A 9 24.84 3.42 -32.09
CA CYS A 9 25.79 2.90 -33.08
C CYS A 9 25.33 1.52 -33.59
N PRO A 10 25.38 1.26 -34.92
CA PRO A 10 25.03 -0.05 -35.45
C PRO A 10 26.03 -1.11 -34.99
N LYS A 11 25.51 -2.21 -34.41
CA LYS A 11 26.28 -3.37 -33.96
C LYS A 11 25.94 -4.54 -34.88
N VAL A 12 26.85 -4.85 -35.80
CA VAL A 12 26.77 -6.05 -36.65
C VAL A 12 27.18 -7.25 -35.81
N CYS A 13 26.31 -8.26 -35.75
CA CYS A 13 26.55 -9.50 -35.01
C CYS A 13 26.61 -10.66 -36.00
N HIS A 14 27.80 -11.25 -36.12
CA HIS A 14 28.07 -12.38 -37.01
C HIS A 14 27.78 -13.70 -36.29
N ILE A 15 26.95 -14.54 -36.90
CA ILE A 15 26.62 -15.87 -36.39
C ILE A 15 27.64 -16.88 -36.95
N LEU A 16 28.39 -17.53 -36.06
CA LEU A 16 29.55 -18.37 -36.42
C LEU A 16 29.20 -19.57 -37.32
N GLU A 17 27.99 -20.12 -37.18
CA GLU A 17 27.50 -21.28 -37.95
C GLU A 17 26.45 -20.87 -39.00
N GLY A 18 26.27 -19.56 -39.26
CA GLY A 18 25.24 -19.04 -40.16
C GLY A 18 23.81 -19.08 -39.62
N GLU A 19 23.49 -19.93 -38.64
CA GLU A 19 22.19 -20.03 -37.97
C GLU A 19 22.31 -19.90 -36.45
N LYS A 20 21.48 -19.08 -35.80
CA LYS A 20 21.38 -19.00 -34.32
C LYS A 20 20.00 -19.48 -33.89
N THR A 21 19.97 -20.55 -33.09
CA THR A 21 18.76 -20.96 -32.36
C THR A 21 18.59 -20.12 -31.09
N ILE A 22 17.38 -19.64 -30.88
CA ILE A 22 16.90 -18.93 -29.70
C ILE A 22 15.78 -19.77 -29.09
N ASP A 23 16.09 -20.49 -28.02
CA ASP A 23 15.17 -21.40 -27.30
C ASP A 23 14.82 -20.90 -25.90
N SER A 24 15.56 -19.91 -25.41
CA SER A 24 15.60 -19.44 -24.03
C SER A 24 16.01 -17.97 -23.96
N VAL A 25 15.68 -17.29 -22.85
CA VAL A 25 16.10 -15.88 -22.64
C VAL A 25 17.62 -15.74 -22.69
N THR A 26 18.37 -16.69 -22.10
CA THR A 26 19.84 -16.69 -22.12
C THR A 26 20.40 -16.73 -23.55
N SER A 27 19.85 -17.57 -24.43
CA SER A 27 20.26 -17.61 -25.85
C SER A 27 19.89 -16.34 -26.64
N ALA A 28 18.92 -15.55 -26.17
CA ALA A 28 18.60 -14.23 -26.72
C ALA A 28 19.55 -13.13 -26.20
N GLN A 29 20.00 -13.23 -24.94
CA GLN A 29 20.91 -12.26 -24.31
C GLN A 29 22.28 -12.16 -25.01
N GLU A 30 22.73 -13.21 -25.69
CA GLU A 30 23.91 -13.17 -26.57
C GLU A 30 23.78 -12.12 -27.71
N LEU A 31 22.55 -11.89 -28.19
CA LEU A 31 22.25 -10.92 -29.26
C LEU A 31 21.93 -9.51 -28.73
N ARG A 32 22.11 -9.27 -27.42
CA ARG A 32 21.75 -7.98 -26.80
C ARG A 32 22.50 -6.81 -27.46
N GLY A 33 21.71 -5.83 -27.89
CA GLY A 33 22.21 -4.62 -28.56
C GLY A 33 22.66 -4.81 -30.00
N CYS A 34 22.46 -5.98 -30.62
CA CYS A 34 22.68 -6.17 -32.06
C CYS A 34 21.65 -5.36 -32.86
N THR A 35 22.09 -4.72 -33.95
CA THR A 35 21.21 -4.01 -34.88
C THR A 35 21.14 -4.70 -36.25
N VAL A 36 22.22 -5.38 -36.66
CA VAL A 36 22.27 -6.17 -37.91
C VAL A 36 22.72 -7.59 -37.57
N ILE A 37 21.93 -8.58 -37.98
CA ILE A 37 22.26 -9.99 -37.86
C ILE A 37 22.85 -10.49 -39.19
N ASN A 38 24.12 -10.90 -39.15
CA ASN A 38 24.76 -11.60 -40.27
C ASN A 38 24.63 -13.13 -40.05
N GLY A 39 23.64 -13.73 -40.73
CA GLY A 39 23.13 -15.08 -40.50
C GLY A 39 21.58 -15.13 -40.43
N SER A 40 21.05 -16.29 -40.05
CA SER A 40 19.61 -16.60 -39.91
C SER A 40 19.22 -16.85 -38.45
N LEU A 41 17.96 -16.62 -38.09
CA LEU A 41 17.45 -16.82 -36.73
C LEU A 41 16.37 -17.91 -36.66
N ILE A 42 16.49 -18.81 -35.69
CA ILE A 42 15.53 -19.89 -35.41
C ILE A 42 14.97 -19.76 -33.99
N ILE A 43 13.70 -19.44 -33.85
CA ILE A 43 13.02 -19.23 -32.56
C ILE A 43 12.20 -20.47 -32.20
N ASN A 44 12.47 -21.06 -31.04
CA ASN A 44 11.89 -22.32 -30.54
C ASN A 44 11.61 -22.23 -29.02
N ILE A 45 11.00 -21.12 -28.59
CA ILE A 45 10.80 -20.76 -27.17
C ILE A 45 9.52 -21.39 -26.62
N ARG A 46 9.68 -22.43 -25.79
CA ARG A 46 8.57 -23.24 -25.27
C ARG A 46 7.96 -22.73 -23.96
N GLY A 47 8.68 -21.91 -23.20
CA GLY A 47 8.25 -21.42 -21.89
C GLY A 47 9.26 -20.48 -21.26
N GLY A 48 8.82 -19.75 -20.23
CA GLY A 48 9.59 -18.74 -19.52
C GLY A 48 8.66 -17.66 -18.93
N ASN A 49 9.20 -16.80 -18.07
CA ASN A 49 8.47 -15.73 -17.40
C ASN A 49 8.87 -14.38 -18.00
N ASN A 50 7.92 -13.47 -18.20
CA ASN A 50 8.13 -12.11 -18.75
C ASN A 50 8.91 -12.12 -20.09
N LEU A 51 8.64 -13.12 -20.93
CA LEU A 51 9.34 -13.38 -22.19
C LEU A 51 9.18 -12.22 -23.17
N ALA A 52 8.00 -11.63 -23.30
CA ALA A 52 7.79 -10.49 -24.20
C ALA A 52 8.76 -9.33 -23.91
N ALA A 53 8.94 -8.99 -22.62
CA ALA A 53 9.81 -7.90 -22.18
C ALA A 53 11.31 -8.25 -22.29
N GLU A 54 11.71 -9.46 -21.87
CA GLU A 54 13.10 -9.91 -22.00
C GLU A 54 13.51 -10.06 -23.48
N LEU A 55 12.64 -10.58 -24.34
CA LEU A 55 12.93 -10.70 -25.76
C LEU A 55 12.99 -9.32 -26.45
N GLU A 56 12.16 -8.35 -26.06
CA GLU A 56 12.28 -6.98 -26.58
C GLU A 56 13.59 -6.31 -26.09
N ALA A 57 13.95 -6.48 -24.83
CA ALA A 57 15.18 -5.91 -24.26
C ALA A 57 16.48 -6.46 -24.90
N ASN A 58 16.44 -7.68 -25.44
CA ASN A 58 17.59 -8.32 -26.06
C ASN A 58 17.57 -8.28 -27.61
N LEU A 59 16.40 -8.45 -28.25
CA LEU A 59 16.24 -8.56 -29.71
C LEU A 59 15.58 -7.34 -30.37
N GLY A 60 14.92 -6.47 -29.60
CA GLY A 60 14.11 -5.36 -30.13
C GLY A 60 14.89 -4.22 -30.78
N LEU A 61 16.23 -4.24 -30.70
CA LEU A 61 17.12 -3.33 -31.42
C LEU A 61 17.54 -3.84 -32.81
N ILE A 62 17.25 -5.11 -33.16
CA ILE A 62 17.56 -5.68 -34.46
C ILE A 62 16.69 -5.00 -35.53
N GLU A 63 17.35 -4.38 -36.51
CA GLU A 63 16.76 -3.69 -37.66
C GLU A 63 16.82 -4.56 -38.93
N GLU A 64 17.81 -5.45 -39.04
CA GLU A 64 18.08 -6.24 -40.25
C GLU A 64 18.55 -7.67 -39.95
N ILE A 65 18.10 -8.63 -40.77
CA ILE A 65 18.56 -10.03 -40.82
C ILE A 65 18.98 -10.35 -42.26
N SER A 66 20.21 -10.83 -42.47
CA SER A 66 20.71 -11.16 -43.82
C SER A 66 20.25 -12.54 -44.34
N GLY A 67 20.00 -13.49 -43.45
CA GLY A 67 19.49 -14.82 -43.77
C GLY A 67 17.96 -14.90 -43.74
N PHE A 68 17.44 -15.99 -43.16
CA PHE A 68 16.00 -16.22 -42.94
C PHE A 68 15.59 -16.06 -41.47
N LEU A 69 14.29 -15.94 -41.23
CA LEU A 69 13.68 -15.93 -39.89
C LEU A 69 12.65 -17.07 -39.75
N LYS A 70 12.90 -17.98 -38.80
CA LYS A 70 12.11 -19.20 -38.59
C LYS A 70 11.55 -19.21 -37.17
N ILE A 71 10.23 -19.36 -37.01
CA ILE A 71 9.55 -19.47 -35.72
C ILE A 71 8.85 -20.83 -35.68
N ARG A 72 9.39 -21.76 -34.87
CA ARG A 72 8.98 -23.16 -34.85
C ARG A 72 8.73 -23.64 -33.42
N ARG A 73 7.54 -24.17 -33.12
CA ARG A 73 7.21 -24.73 -31.77
C ARG A 73 7.40 -23.73 -30.63
N SER A 74 7.24 -22.44 -30.92
CA SER A 74 7.41 -21.38 -29.93
C SER A 74 6.11 -21.16 -29.16
N TYR A 75 5.69 -22.18 -28.41
CA TYR A 75 4.38 -22.25 -27.75
C TYR A 75 4.13 -21.15 -26.72
N ALA A 76 5.17 -20.45 -26.25
CA ALA A 76 5.03 -19.35 -25.30
C ALA A 76 4.79 -17.98 -25.98
N LEU A 77 5.03 -17.85 -27.30
CA LEU A 77 4.91 -16.58 -28.01
C LEU A 77 3.48 -16.33 -28.48
N VAL A 78 2.95 -15.14 -28.16
CA VAL A 78 1.62 -14.67 -28.61
C VAL A 78 1.73 -13.60 -29.71
N SER A 79 2.84 -12.86 -29.77
CA SER A 79 3.15 -11.89 -30.83
C SER A 79 4.66 -11.90 -31.13
N LEU A 80 5.06 -11.43 -32.32
CA LEU A 80 6.47 -11.19 -32.69
C LEU A 80 6.88 -9.72 -32.50
N SER A 81 6.01 -8.89 -31.90
CA SER A 81 6.22 -7.46 -31.65
C SER A 81 7.49 -7.11 -30.88
N PHE A 82 8.09 -8.06 -30.16
CA PHE A 82 9.40 -7.90 -29.52
C PHE A 82 10.53 -7.62 -30.54
N PHE A 83 10.40 -8.02 -31.81
CA PHE A 83 11.21 -7.49 -32.92
C PHE A 83 10.74 -6.08 -33.31
N ARG A 84 10.81 -5.15 -32.37
CA ARG A 84 10.21 -3.81 -32.47
C ARG A 84 10.78 -2.97 -33.61
N LYS A 85 12.06 -3.17 -33.94
CA LYS A 85 12.79 -2.44 -34.98
C LYS A 85 12.98 -3.15 -36.32
N LEU A 86 12.71 -4.47 -36.41
CA LEU A 86 13.07 -5.28 -37.60
C LEU A 86 12.36 -4.75 -38.84
N ARG A 87 13.11 -4.37 -39.88
CA ARG A 87 12.58 -3.75 -41.11
C ARG A 87 13.00 -4.47 -42.38
N LEU A 88 14.06 -5.26 -42.35
CA LEU A 88 14.59 -5.93 -43.53
C LEU A 88 15.01 -7.38 -43.21
N ILE A 89 14.52 -8.31 -44.02
CA ILE A 89 15.04 -9.68 -44.10
C ILE A 89 15.56 -9.87 -45.53
N GLN A 90 16.87 -10.02 -45.70
CA GLN A 90 17.47 -10.05 -47.03
C GLN A 90 17.17 -11.37 -47.78
N GLY A 91 17.24 -12.51 -47.06
CA GLY A 91 17.05 -13.84 -47.64
C GLY A 91 18.23 -14.33 -48.48
N ASN A 92 19.46 -13.93 -48.14
CA ASN A 92 20.68 -14.42 -48.83
C ASN A 92 20.91 -15.91 -48.58
N THR A 93 20.50 -16.39 -47.40
CA THR A 93 20.32 -17.81 -47.09
C THR A 93 18.84 -18.05 -46.84
N LEU A 94 18.32 -19.18 -47.35
CA LEU A 94 16.91 -19.54 -47.28
C LEU A 94 16.74 -20.92 -46.66
N GLU A 95 15.64 -21.11 -45.93
CA GLU A 95 15.18 -22.40 -45.44
C GLU A 95 14.80 -23.32 -46.61
N VAL A 96 14.93 -24.64 -46.42
CA VAL A 96 14.60 -25.69 -47.40
C VAL A 96 13.20 -25.47 -47.99
N GLY A 97 13.13 -25.29 -49.32
CA GLY A 97 11.93 -24.85 -50.03
C GLY A 97 11.90 -23.36 -50.39
N ASN A 98 13.05 -22.67 -50.27
CA ASN A 98 13.26 -21.26 -50.61
C ASN A 98 12.49 -20.27 -49.73
N TYR A 99 12.30 -20.59 -48.44
CA TYR A 99 11.60 -19.69 -47.51
C TYR A 99 12.55 -18.74 -46.79
N SER A 100 12.22 -17.45 -46.78
CA SER A 100 12.91 -16.43 -45.98
C SER A 100 12.19 -16.13 -44.66
N PHE A 101 10.91 -16.47 -44.57
CA PHE A 101 10.14 -16.45 -43.32
C PHE A 101 9.33 -17.75 -43.17
N TYR A 102 9.44 -18.41 -42.02
CA TYR A 102 8.90 -19.75 -41.81
C TYR A 102 8.24 -19.89 -40.42
N ALA A 103 6.92 -20.03 -40.36
CA ALA A 103 6.14 -20.17 -39.12
C ALA A 103 5.41 -21.52 -39.04
N LEU A 104 5.88 -22.40 -38.14
CA LEU A 104 5.38 -23.76 -37.98
C LEU A 104 5.06 -24.13 -36.52
N ASP A 105 3.86 -24.64 -36.26
CA ASP A 105 3.44 -25.19 -34.96
C ASP A 105 3.56 -24.17 -33.81
N ASN A 106 2.98 -22.98 -33.96
CA ASN A 106 3.01 -21.94 -32.93
C ASN A 106 1.62 -21.77 -32.30
N GLN A 107 1.29 -22.71 -31.42
CA GLN A 107 -0.03 -22.94 -30.80
C GLN A 107 -0.70 -21.71 -30.14
N ASN A 108 0.07 -20.70 -29.72
CA ASN A 108 -0.45 -19.49 -29.06
C ASN A 108 -0.22 -18.18 -29.83
N LEU A 109 0.42 -18.22 -30.99
CA LEU A 109 0.71 -17.04 -31.80
C LEU A 109 -0.61 -16.47 -32.35
N ARG A 110 -0.89 -15.18 -32.06
CA ARG A 110 -2.12 -14.46 -32.46
C ARG A 110 -1.86 -13.33 -33.45
N GLN A 111 -0.74 -12.64 -33.28
CA GLN A 111 -0.28 -11.53 -34.13
C GLN A 111 1.15 -11.79 -34.58
N LEU A 112 1.56 -11.16 -35.68
CA LEU A 112 2.96 -11.07 -36.08
C LEU A 112 3.52 -9.73 -35.59
N TRP A 113 3.13 -8.62 -36.23
CA TRP A 113 3.40 -7.26 -35.77
C TRP A 113 2.13 -6.41 -35.83
N ASP A 114 2.15 -5.25 -35.17
CA ASP A 114 1.13 -4.22 -35.41
C ASP A 114 1.40 -3.53 -36.75
N TRP A 115 0.81 -4.08 -37.81
CA TRP A 115 0.90 -3.58 -39.18
C TRP A 115 0.40 -2.14 -39.39
N SER A 116 -0.24 -1.50 -38.40
CA SER A 116 -0.58 -0.07 -38.46
C SER A 116 0.61 0.85 -38.09
N LYS A 117 1.65 0.30 -37.45
CA LYS A 117 2.82 1.03 -36.95
C LYS A 117 4.15 0.47 -37.46
N HIS A 118 4.17 -0.80 -37.85
CA HIS A 118 5.36 -1.56 -38.23
C HIS A 118 5.41 -1.81 -39.75
N ASN A 119 6.60 -1.72 -40.33
CA ASN A 119 6.86 -1.98 -41.74
C ASN A 119 8.08 -2.90 -41.86
N LEU A 120 7.97 -3.91 -42.72
CA LEU A 120 8.93 -4.99 -42.93
C LEU A 120 9.05 -5.22 -44.44
N THR A 121 10.26 -5.40 -44.95
CA THR A 121 10.53 -5.73 -46.36
C THR A 121 11.30 -7.05 -46.46
N ILE A 122 10.91 -7.91 -47.40
CA ILE A 122 11.55 -9.21 -47.62
C ILE A 122 12.03 -9.28 -49.08
N THR A 123 13.32 -9.09 -49.31
CA THR A 123 13.86 -8.96 -50.67
C THR A 123 13.85 -10.27 -51.44
N GLN A 124 14.20 -11.40 -50.80
CA GLN A 124 14.23 -12.72 -51.44
C GLN A 124 13.44 -13.78 -50.64
N GLY A 125 13.13 -14.91 -51.28
CA GLY A 125 12.42 -16.04 -50.68
C GLY A 125 10.89 -15.91 -50.60
N LYS A 126 10.27 -17.01 -50.17
CA LYS A 126 8.83 -17.22 -49.92
C LYS A 126 8.49 -17.13 -48.42
N LEU A 127 7.19 -17.04 -48.10
CA LEU A 127 6.66 -17.24 -46.74
C LEU A 127 6.15 -18.67 -46.57
N PHE A 128 6.17 -19.23 -45.35
CA PHE A 128 5.54 -20.50 -45.01
C PHE A 128 4.76 -20.40 -43.69
N PHE A 129 3.51 -20.85 -43.66
CA PHE A 129 2.61 -20.80 -42.49
C PHE A 129 1.77 -22.07 -42.35
N HIS A 130 2.10 -22.91 -41.37
CA HIS A 130 1.37 -24.15 -41.03
C HIS A 130 1.24 -24.32 -39.51
N TYR A 131 0.12 -24.89 -39.05
CA TYR A 131 -0.17 -25.12 -37.62
C TYR A 131 0.03 -23.89 -36.72
N ASN A 132 -0.51 -22.72 -37.10
CA ASN A 132 -0.58 -21.53 -36.24
C ASN A 132 -2.06 -21.25 -35.90
N PRO A 133 -2.72 -22.09 -35.08
CA PRO A 133 -4.17 -22.16 -35.02
C PRO A 133 -4.84 -20.89 -34.49
N LYS A 134 -4.12 -20.08 -33.72
CA LYS A 134 -4.61 -18.80 -33.17
C LYS A 134 -4.22 -17.57 -34.00
N LEU A 135 -3.44 -17.75 -35.08
CA LEU A 135 -3.00 -16.68 -35.97
C LEU A 135 -3.95 -16.52 -37.15
N CYS A 136 -4.60 -15.38 -37.26
CA CYS A 136 -5.57 -15.10 -38.32
C CYS A 136 -4.93 -15.03 -39.72
N LEU A 137 -5.56 -15.70 -40.70
CA LEU A 137 -5.16 -15.63 -42.12
C LEU A 137 -5.10 -14.18 -42.64
N SER A 138 -5.96 -13.30 -42.13
CA SER A 138 -5.93 -11.85 -42.43
C SER A 138 -4.63 -11.16 -42.01
N GLU A 139 -3.97 -11.58 -40.93
CA GLU A 139 -2.66 -11.04 -40.51
C GLU A 139 -1.53 -11.56 -41.39
N ILE A 140 -1.66 -12.79 -41.93
CA ILE A 140 -0.71 -13.37 -42.89
C ILE A 140 -0.84 -12.65 -44.24
N HIS A 141 -2.05 -12.42 -44.74
CA HIS A 141 -2.27 -11.69 -46.00
C HIS A 141 -1.86 -10.20 -45.92
N LYS A 142 -2.00 -9.56 -44.74
CA LYS A 142 -1.38 -8.23 -44.49
C LYS A 142 0.15 -8.27 -44.59
N MET A 143 0.77 -9.32 -44.03
CA MET A 143 2.22 -9.52 -44.14
C MET A 143 2.66 -9.68 -45.60
N GLU A 144 1.93 -10.45 -46.41
CA GLU A 144 2.24 -10.62 -47.86
C GLU A 144 2.24 -9.29 -48.61
N GLU A 145 1.25 -8.42 -48.34
CA GLU A 145 1.14 -7.08 -48.92
C GLU A 145 2.31 -6.17 -48.50
N ILE A 146 2.56 -6.05 -47.19
CA ILE A 146 3.54 -5.12 -46.62
C ILE A 146 4.98 -5.55 -46.93
N SER A 147 5.27 -6.84 -46.85
CA SER A 147 6.60 -7.39 -47.16
C SER A 147 6.99 -7.36 -48.64
N GLY A 148 6.06 -7.01 -49.53
CA GLY A 148 6.25 -7.09 -50.98
C GLY A 148 6.40 -8.54 -51.49
N THR A 149 5.91 -9.53 -50.74
CA THR A 149 6.03 -10.96 -51.10
C THR A 149 4.78 -11.54 -51.74
N LYS A 150 3.65 -10.82 -51.73
CA LYS A 150 2.38 -11.20 -52.36
C LYS A 150 2.56 -11.77 -53.77
N GLY A 151 2.20 -13.05 -53.94
CA GLY A 151 2.29 -13.77 -55.22
C GLY A 151 3.60 -14.53 -55.46
N ARG A 152 4.51 -14.59 -54.47
CA ARG A 152 5.68 -15.50 -54.48
C ARG A 152 5.37 -16.90 -53.94
N GLN A 153 4.24 -17.06 -53.26
CA GLN A 153 3.82 -18.23 -52.50
C GLN A 153 3.16 -19.28 -53.40
N GLU A 154 3.43 -20.55 -53.13
CA GLU A 154 2.71 -21.68 -53.72
C GLU A 154 1.44 -21.99 -52.92
N ARG A 155 0.47 -22.66 -53.57
CA ARG A 155 -0.87 -22.95 -53.00
C ARG A 155 -0.84 -23.78 -51.71
N THR A 156 0.28 -24.43 -51.40
CA THR A 156 0.51 -25.24 -50.18
C THR A 156 1.36 -24.53 -49.12
N ASP A 157 1.90 -23.34 -49.39
CA ASP A 157 2.81 -22.65 -48.45
C ASP A 157 2.07 -22.03 -47.25
N ILE A 158 0.81 -21.60 -47.45
CA ILE A 158 -0.07 -21.04 -46.42
C ILE A 158 -1.30 -21.94 -46.27
N ALA A 159 -1.37 -22.69 -45.16
CA ALA A 159 -2.44 -23.67 -44.95
C ALA A 159 -3.75 -23.04 -44.46
N LEU A 160 -4.80 -23.05 -45.28
CA LEU A 160 -6.13 -22.49 -44.94
C LEU A 160 -6.86 -23.22 -43.80
N LYS A 161 -6.47 -24.47 -43.49
CA LYS A 161 -7.12 -25.33 -42.48
C LYS A 161 -6.41 -25.39 -41.13
N THR A 162 -5.20 -24.85 -41.02
CA THR A 162 -4.36 -24.96 -39.80
C THR A 162 -3.77 -23.60 -39.39
N ASN A 163 -4.33 -22.51 -39.89
CA ASN A 163 -4.04 -21.16 -39.43
C ASN A 163 -5.39 -20.48 -39.18
N GLY A 164 -5.56 -19.92 -37.98
CA GLY A 164 -6.80 -19.26 -37.58
C GLY A 164 -8.02 -20.19 -37.43
N ASP A 165 -7.80 -21.49 -37.26
CA ASP A 165 -8.85 -22.50 -36.97
C ASP A 165 -9.30 -22.51 -35.50
N GLN A 166 -8.53 -21.89 -34.59
CA GLN A 166 -8.88 -21.64 -33.18
C GLN A 166 -8.80 -20.15 -32.83
N ALA A 167 -9.02 -19.27 -33.81
CA ALA A 167 -8.89 -17.81 -33.66
C ALA A 167 -10.22 -17.07 -33.82
N SER A 168 -10.58 -16.27 -32.83
CA SER A 168 -11.60 -15.22 -32.97
C SER A 168 -11.03 -14.09 -33.82
N CYS A 169 -11.12 -14.19 -35.14
CA CYS A 169 -10.55 -13.20 -36.06
C CYS A 169 -11.50 -12.00 -36.25
N GLU A 170 -11.69 -11.22 -35.18
CA GLU A 170 -12.79 -10.24 -35.10
C GLU A 170 -12.76 -9.21 -36.24
N ASN A 171 -13.86 -9.15 -36.99
CA ASN A 171 -14.03 -8.31 -38.18
C ASN A 171 -14.92 -7.08 -37.93
N GLU A 172 -15.77 -7.12 -36.89
CA GLU A 172 -16.71 -6.05 -36.55
C GLU A 172 -16.27 -5.27 -35.30
N LEU A 173 -16.67 -3.98 -35.24
CA LEU A 173 -16.27 -3.05 -34.18
C LEU A 173 -17.42 -2.81 -33.17
N LEU A 174 -17.24 -3.26 -31.93
CA LEU A 174 -18.10 -2.94 -30.79
C LEU A 174 -17.81 -1.51 -30.31
N LYS A 175 -18.85 -0.70 -30.08
CA LYS A 175 -18.71 0.62 -29.44
C LYS A 175 -19.28 0.62 -28.03
N PHE A 176 -18.65 1.38 -27.14
CA PHE A 176 -19.17 1.66 -25.80
C PHE A 176 -20.29 2.70 -25.88
N SER A 177 -21.47 2.36 -25.36
CA SER A 177 -22.67 3.21 -25.38
C SER A 177 -22.87 3.99 -24.08
N TYR A 178 -22.28 3.51 -22.97
CA TYR A 178 -22.35 4.17 -21.67
C TYR A 178 -21.09 3.90 -20.85
N ILE A 179 -20.55 4.95 -20.25
CA ILE A 179 -19.40 4.89 -19.34
C ILE A 179 -19.76 5.73 -18.11
N ARG A 180 -19.62 5.17 -16.91
CA ARG A 180 -19.74 5.90 -15.65
C ARG A 180 -18.64 5.48 -14.67
N THR A 181 -17.88 6.45 -14.21
CA THR A 181 -16.78 6.28 -13.26
C THR A 181 -17.23 6.52 -11.81
N SER A 182 -16.40 6.06 -10.89
CA SER A 182 -16.36 6.37 -9.46
C SER A 182 -14.90 6.19 -9.01
N PHE A 183 -14.58 6.34 -7.72
CA PHE A 183 -13.19 6.15 -7.27
C PHE A 183 -12.76 4.68 -7.27
N ASP A 184 -13.65 3.74 -6.95
CA ASP A 184 -13.35 2.31 -6.85
C ASP A 184 -14.06 1.42 -7.91
N LYS A 185 -14.84 2.04 -8.81
CA LYS A 185 -15.74 1.35 -9.76
C LYS A 185 -15.78 2.04 -11.11
N ILE A 186 -15.95 1.24 -12.16
CA ILE A 186 -16.32 1.69 -13.51
C ILE A 186 -17.49 0.83 -14.00
N LEU A 187 -18.58 1.48 -14.42
CA LEU A 187 -19.73 0.86 -15.08
C LEU A 187 -19.65 1.12 -16.58
N LEU A 188 -19.68 0.06 -17.38
CA LEU A 188 -19.66 0.12 -18.84
C LEU A 188 -20.93 -0.51 -19.43
N LYS A 189 -21.33 -0.02 -20.60
CA LYS A 189 -22.18 -0.74 -21.56
C LYS A 189 -21.67 -0.55 -22.98
N TRP A 190 -21.97 -1.51 -23.86
CA TRP A 190 -21.61 -1.47 -25.29
C TRP A 190 -22.80 -1.87 -26.18
N GLU A 191 -22.67 -1.59 -27.48
CA GLU A 191 -23.64 -1.98 -28.51
C GLU A 191 -23.85 -3.52 -28.49
N PRO A 192 -25.10 -4.03 -28.54
CA PRO A 192 -25.38 -5.47 -28.53
C PRO A 192 -25.04 -6.12 -29.88
N TYR A 193 -24.04 -7.00 -29.89
CA TYR A 193 -23.71 -7.84 -31.05
C TYR A 193 -24.57 -9.11 -31.10
N TRP A 194 -24.94 -9.54 -32.30
CA TRP A 194 -25.58 -10.82 -32.58
C TRP A 194 -25.07 -11.37 -33.92
N PRO A 195 -24.40 -12.54 -33.95
CA PRO A 195 -23.93 -13.15 -35.19
C PRO A 195 -25.10 -13.70 -36.04
N PRO A 196 -24.84 -14.06 -37.33
CA PRO A 196 -25.89 -14.45 -38.27
C PRO A 196 -26.75 -15.63 -37.79
N ASP A 197 -26.13 -16.64 -37.17
CA ASP A 197 -26.83 -17.54 -36.25
C ASP A 197 -26.57 -17.07 -34.82
N PHE A 198 -27.61 -16.53 -34.18
CA PHE A 198 -27.54 -16.03 -32.81
C PHE A 198 -27.13 -17.09 -31.77
N ARG A 199 -27.24 -18.38 -32.10
CA ARG A 199 -26.80 -19.50 -31.26
C ARG A 199 -25.28 -19.63 -31.20
N ASP A 200 -24.57 -19.03 -32.15
CA ASP A 200 -23.10 -18.99 -32.14
C ASP A 200 -22.55 -18.03 -31.08
N LEU A 201 -23.36 -17.12 -30.51
CA LEU A 201 -22.90 -16.20 -29.46
C LEU A 201 -22.89 -16.87 -28.08
N LEU A 202 -21.70 -17.19 -27.58
CA LEU A 202 -21.50 -17.73 -26.23
C LEU A 202 -21.46 -16.61 -25.16
N GLY A 203 -21.04 -15.40 -25.51
CA GLY A 203 -20.99 -14.27 -24.57
C GLY A 203 -20.06 -13.13 -25.02
N PHE A 204 -19.65 -12.32 -24.05
CA PHE A 204 -18.64 -11.27 -24.20
C PHE A 204 -17.52 -11.48 -23.17
N MET A 205 -16.29 -11.16 -23.55
CA MET A 205 -15.13 -11.11 -22.68
C MET A 205 -14.72 -9.65 -22.50
N LEU A 206 -14.78 -9.13 -21.26
CA LEU A 206 -14.26 -7.83 -20.88
C LEU A 206 -12.82 -7.97 -20.40
N PHE A 207 -11.90 -7.22 -20.99
CA PHE A 207 -10.50 -7.16 -20.62
C PHE A 207 -10.19 -5.80 -20.00
N TYR A 208 -9.55 -5.78 -18.83
CA TYR A 208 -9.04 -4.53 -18.22
C TYR A 208 -7.70 -4.72 -17.51
N LYS A 209 -6.84 -3.70 -17.53
CA LYS A 209 -5.60 -3.64 -16.72
C LYS A 209 -5.22 -2.21 -16.33
N GLU A 210 -4.45 -2.08 -15.24
CA GLU A 210 -3.87 -0.81 -14.81
C GLU A 210 -2.87 -0.30 -15.86
N ALA A 211 -3.09 0.90 -16.40
CA ALA A 211 -2.21 1.52 -17.39
C ALA A 211 -1.05 2.24 -16.66
N VAL A 212 -0.05 1.46 -16.25
CA VAL A 212 1.09 1.95 -15.45
C VAL A 212 2.14 2.63 -16.32
N ILE A 213 2.62 3.81 -15.90
CA ILE A 213 3.79 4.46 -16.51
C ILE A 213 5.06 3.69 -16.14
N ILE A 214 5.75 3.15 -17.15
CA ILE A 214 7.10 2.60 -17.03
C ILE A 214 8.01 3.37 -17.98
N GLU A 215 8.85 4.24 -17.45
CA GLU A 215 9.99 4.80 -18.16
C GLU A 215 11.28 4.32 -17.50
N ASN A 216 12.26 3.91 -18.31
CA ASN A 216 13.59 3.47 -17.85
C ASN A 216 13.56 2.38 -16.75
N GLY A 217 12.52 1.54 -16.71
CA GLY A 217 12.34 0.46 -15.74
C GLY A 217 11.74 0.88 -14.39
N ASN A 218 11.57 2.17 -14.13
CA ASN A 218 10.94 2.66 -12.90
C ASN A 218 9.44 2.93 -13.12
N ARG A 219 8.62 2.57 -12.12
CA ARG A 219 7.23 3.00 -12.02
C ARG A 219 7.22 4.51 -11.73
N LEU A 220 6.83 5.32 -12.71
CA LEU A 220 6.81 6.78 -12.59
C LEU A 220 5.66 7.21 -11.67
N LEU A 221 5.98 7.34 -10.38
CA LEU A 221 5.17 8.06 -9.41
C LEU A 221 5.41 9.56 -9.60
N PHE A 222 4.31 10.28 -9.89
CA PHE A 222 4.18 11.72 -10.08
C PHE A 222 4.74 12.32 -11.39
N HIS A 223 3.95 13.25 -11.92
CA HIS A 223 4.23 14.24 -12.98
C HIS A 223 4.80 13.74 -14.33
N LEU A 224 3.92 13.61 -15.33
CA LEU A 224 3.76 14.67 -16.36
C LEU A 224 2.49 14.48 -17.22
N GLU A 225 2.19 15.49 -18.03
CA GLU A 225 0.89 15.71 -18.69
C GLU A 225 0.65 14.89 -19.97
N SER A 226 0.62 13.56 -19.90
CA SER A 226 -0.17 12.71 -20.81
C SER A 226 -0.13 11.23 -20.40
N PRO A 227 -1.26 10.58 -20.10
CA PRO A 227 -1.26 9.13 -19.93
C PRO A 227 -1.06 8.44 -21.29
N TYR A 228 0.07 7.76 -21.45
CA TYR A 228 0.48 7.10 -22.70
C TYR A 228 -0.50 5.99 -23.11
N ARG A 229 -1.15 6.16 -24.26
CA ARG A 229 -2.10 5.17 -24.84
C ARG A 229 -1.38 4.08 -25.65
N ASN A 230 -0.37 3.45 -25.05
CA ASN A 230 0.55 2.51 -25.72
C ASN A 230 0.31 1.03 -25.39
N VAL A 231 -0.67 0.70 -24.55
CA VAL A 231 -1.03 -0.68 -24.19
C VAL A 231 -1.56 -1.43 -25.42
N THR A 232 -1.12 -2.68 -25.60
CA THR A 232 -1.53 -3.57 -26.71
C THR A 232 -2.31 -4.78 -26.19
N GLU A 233 -3.11 -5.44 -27.03
CA GLU A 233 -3.90 -6.63 -26.64
C GLU A 233 -3.02 -7.73 -26.00
N PHE A 234 -1.79 -7.89 -26.48
CA PHE A 234 -0.90 -8.99 -26.10
C PHE A 234 0.06 -8.63 -24.95
N ASP A 235 -0.03 -7.41 -24.40
CA ASP A 235 0.82 -6.94 -23.32
C ASP A 235 0.63 -7.74 -22.01
N GLY A 236 1.71 -8.38 -21.56
CA GLY A 236 1.73 -9.28 -20.40
C GLY A 236 1.11 -10.65 -20.63
N GLN A 237 0.74 -11.01 -21.88
CA GLN A 237 0.05 -12.26 -22.21
C GLN A 237 1.02 -13.44 -22.48
N ASP A 238 2.10 -13.56 -21.70
CA ASP A 238 2.88 -14.80 -21.66
C ASP A 238 2.03 -15.93 -21.05
N ALA A 239 2.31 -17.19 -21.41
CA ALA A 239 1.54 -18.35 -20.95
C ALA A 239 1.45 -18.54 -19.41
N CYS A 240 2.29 -17.85 -18.64
CA CYS A 240 2.28 -17.80 -17.17
C CYS A 240 2.55 -16.37 -16.62
N GLY A 241 2.30 -15.32 -17.40
CA GLY A 241 2.71 -13.93 -17.07
C GLY A 241 1.94 -13.30 -15.91
N SER A 242 2.65 -12.62 -14.99
CA SER A 242 2.04 -11.96 -13.81
C SER A 242 1.41 -10.60 -14.10
N ASN A 243 1.70 -9.99 -15.26
CA ASN A 243 1.24 -8.66 -15.65
C ASN A 243 0.14 -8.72 -16.74
N SER A 244 -0.61 -9.82 -16.78
CA SER A 244 -1.66 -10.07 -17.78
C SER A 244 -2.87 -9.13 -17.61
N TRP A 245 -3.74 -9.13 -18.62
CA TRP A 245 -5.07 -8.54 -18.51
C TRP A 245 -5.93 -9.31 -17.48
N THR A 246 -6.76 -8.59 -16.72
CA THR A 246 -7.87 -9.20 -16.00
C THR A 246 -9.01 -9.42 -16.99
N VAL A 247 -9.52 -10.66 -17.05
CA VAL A 247 -10.60 -11.06 -17.96
C VAL A 247 -11.87 -11.35 -17.16
N VAL A 248 -13.02 -10.94 -17.68
CA VAL A 248 -14.34 -11.24 -17.13
C VAL A 248 -15.27 -11.70 -18.25
N ASP A 249 -15.78 -12.92 -18.15
CA ASP A 249 -16.79 -13.47 -19.04
C ASP A 249 -18.19 -12.96 -18.64
N ILE A 250 -19.00 -12.63 -19.65
CA ILE A 250 -20.29 -11.95 -19.49
C ILE A 250 -21.30 -12.61 -20.44
N ASP A 251 -22.40 -13.11 -19.89
CA ASP A 251 -23.44 -13.81 -20.64
C ASP A 251 -24.08 -12.92 -21.74
N PRO A 252 -24.59 -13.51 -22.83
CA PRO A 252 -25.36 -12.77 -23.83
C PRO A 252 -26.58 -12.08 -23.20
N PRO A 253 -26.91 -10.83 -23.58
CA PRO A 253 -28.11 -10.15 -23.09
C PRO A 253 -29.36 -10.87 -23.57
N LEU A 254 -30.45 -10.82 -22.80
CA LEU A 254 -31.75 -11.38 -23.22
C LEU A 254 -32.19 -10.75 -24.55
N ARG A 255 -32.30 -11.59 -25.59
CA ARG A 255 -32.75 -11.17 -26.92
C ARG A 255 -34.22 -10.76 -26.87
N SER A 256 -34.51 -9.54 -27.34
CA SER A 256 -35.87 -9.06 -27.58
C SER A 256 -36.14 -8.94 -29.08
N ASN A 257 -37.42 -8.99 -29.45
CA ASN A 257 -37.90 -8.81 -30.82
C ASN A 257 -38.18 -7.34 -31.17
N ASP A 258 -38.30 -6.45 -30.17
CA ASP A 258 -38.38 -4.99 -30.39
C ASP A 258 -36.99 -4.35 -30.22
N PRO A 259 -36.39 -3.76 -31.27
CA PRO A 259 -35.07 -3.13 -31.20
C PRO A 259 -34.99 -1.96 -30.20
N LYS A 260 -36.11 -1.32 -29.84
CA LYS A 260 -36.13 -0.27 -28.78
C LYS A 260 -35.94 -0.83 -27.37
N SER A 261 -36.13 -2.13 -27.19
CA SER A 261 -36.01 -2.84 -25.92
C SER A 261 -34.72 -3.70 -25.82
N GLN A 262 -33.82 -3.59 -26.79
CA GLN A 262 -32.61 -4.40 -26.85
C GLN A 262 -31.63 -3.97 -25.75
N ASN A 263 -31.55 -4.78 -24.69
CA ASN A 263 -30.69 -4.52 -23.54
C ASN A 263 -29.23 -4.52 -23.96
N HIS A 264 -28.57 -3.37 -23.78
CA HIS A 264 -27.15 -3.24 -24.03
C HIS A 264 -26.37 -4.02 -22.96
N PRO A 265 -25.50 -4.98 -23.35
CA PRO A 265 -24.62 -5.69 -22.43
C PRO A 265 -23.66 -4.72 -21.73
N GLY A 266 -23.19 -5.09 -20.55
CA GLY A 266 -22.38 -4.21 -19.73
C GLY A 266 -22.00 -4.81 -18.38
N TRP A 267 -21.05 -4.18 -17.71
CA TRP A 267 -20.42 -4.70 -16.49
C TRP A 267 -20.06 -3.60 -15.50
N LEU A 268 -20.05 -3.93 -14.21
CA LEU A 268 -19.61 -3.08 -13.11
C LEU A 268 -18.32 -3.62 -12.52
N MET A 269 -17.17 -3.08 -12.95
CA MET A 269 -15.89 -3.29 -12.28
C MET A 269 -15.94 -2.69 -10.86
N ARG A 270 -15.25 -3.34 -9.91
CA ARG A 270 -15.17 -2.96 -8.50
C ARG A 270 -13.77 -3.26 -7.96
N GLY A 271 -13.38 -2.61 -6.87
CA GLY A 271 -12.05 -2.79 -6.27
C GLY A 271 -10.92 -2.19 -7.12
N LEU A 272 -11.26 -1.20 -7.95
CA LEU A 272 -10.28 -0.42 -8.71
C LEU A 272 -9.59 0.58 -7.80
N LYS A 273 -8.36 0.99 -8.13
CA LYS A 273 -7.66 2.06 -7.43
C LYS A 273 -8.24 3.43 -7.80
N PRO A 274 -8.32 4.40 -6.87
CA PRO A 274 -8.70 5.78 -7.17
C PRO A 274 -7.69 6.49 -8.09
N TRP A 275 -8.16 7.53 -8.80
CA TRP A 275 -7.37 8.37 -9.73
C TRP A 275 -6.51 7.62 -10.76
N THR A 276 -6.79 6.34 -10.99
CA THR A 276 -5.93 5.41 -11.73
C THR A 276 -6.52 5.17 -13.11
N GLN A 277 -5.68 5.20 -14.14
CA GLN A 277 -6.13 4.89 -15.50
C GLN A 277 -6.12 3.38 -15.75
N TYR A 278 -7.20 2.90 -16.35
CA TYR A 278 -7.37 1.54 -16.82
C TYR A 278 -7.48 1.53 -18.35
N ALA A 279 -6.67 0.70 -19.00
CA ALA A 279 -6.88 0.30 -20.38
C ALA A 279 -7.94 -0.81 -20.41
N ILE A 280 -8.93 -0.70 -21.30
CA ILE A 280 -10.11 -1.57 -21.31
C ILE A 280 -10.56 -1.85 -22.75
N PHE A 281 -10.91 -3.11 -23.06
CA PHE A 281 -11.61 -3.47 -24.30
C PHE A 281 -12.56 -4.66 -24.10
N VAL A 282 -13.44 -4.91 -25.07
CA VAL A 282 -14.38 -6.05 -25.07
C VAL A 282 -14.22 -6.86 -26.35
N LYS A 283 -14.41 -8.18 -26.26
CA LYS A 283 -14.53 -9.10 -27.40
C LYS A 283 -15.78 -9.97 -27.28
N THR A 284 -16.32 -10.45 -28.40
CA THR A 284 -17.36 -11.50 -28.41
C THR A 284 -16.71 -12.87 -28.29
N LEU A 285 -17.31 -13.75 -27.49
CA LEU A 285 -17.01 -15.18 -27.51
C LEU A 285 -18.02 -15.85 -28.45
N VAL A 286 -17.55 -16.46 -29.54
CA VAL A 286 -18.39 -17.12 -30.55
C VAL A 286 -17.95 -18.55 -30.81
N THR A 287 -18.89 -19.42 -31.19
CA THR A 287 -18.59 -20.75 -31.74
C THR A 287 -18.04 -20.66 -33.17
N PHE A 288 -17.42 -21.74 -33.61
CA PHE A 288 -17.03 -21.94 -35.00
C PHE A 288 -18.04 -22.89 -35.66
N SER A 289 -18.80 -22.42 -36.63
CA SER A 289 -19.75 -23.22 -37.41
C SER A 289 -19.17 -23.55 -38.80
N ASP A 290 -19.24 -24.83 -39.20
CA ASP A 290 -18.47 -25.39 -40.33
C ASP A 290 -18.78 -24.75 -41.70
N GLU A 291 -20.00 -24.24 -41.90
CA GLU A 291 -20.44 -23.73 -43.20
C GLU A 291 -20.05 -22.26 -43.46
N ARG A 292 -19.91 -21.44 -42.40
CA ARG A 292 -19.51 -20.03 -42.46
C ARG A 292 -18.80 -19.63 -41.18
N ARG A 293 -17.51 -19.28 -41.25
CA ARG A 293 -16.76 -18.75 -40.09
C ARG A 293 -17.42 -17.46 -39.57
N THR A 294 -18.11 -17.55 -38.43
CA THR A 294 -18.53 -16.41 -37.63
C THR A 294 -17.29 -15.75 -37.01
N TYR A 295 -16.92 -14.57 -37.50
CA TYR A 295 -15.63 -13.94 -37.15
C TYR A 295 -15.64 -13.19 -35.81
N GLY A 296 -16.81 -12.73 -35.34
CA GLY A 296 -16.98 -12.03 -34.07
C GLY A 296 -16.58 -10.55 -34.11
N ALA A 297 -16.83 -9.86 -33.00
CA ALA A 297 -16.61 -8.42 -32.87
C ALA A 297 -15.72 -8.08 -31.66
N LYS A 298 -14.97 -6.98 -31.77
CA LYS A 298 -14.16 -6.41 -30.68
C LYS A 298 -14.34 -4.91 -30.58
N SER A 299 -14.09 -4.31 -29.42
CA SER A 299 -13.94 -2.86 -29.30
C SER A 299 -12.49 -2.42 -29.55
N ASP A 300 -12.31 -1.14 -29.81
CA ASP A 300 -11.01 -0.49 -29.57
C ASP A 300 -10.63 -0.56 -28.08
N ILE A 301 -9.33 -0.37 -27.79
CA ILE A 301 -8.85 -0.17 -26.42
C ILE A 301 -9.15 1.26 -25.99
N ILE A 302 -10.13 1.42 -25.11
CA ILE A 302 -10.43 2.69 -24.45
C ILE A 302 -9.63 2.84 -23.16
N TYR A 303 -9.42 4.09 -22.75
CA TYR A 303 -8.66 4.43 -21.55
C TYR A 303 -9.55 5.27 -20.64
N ILE A 304 -9.86 4.76 -19.45
CA ILE A 304 -10.74 5.41 -18.47
C ILE A 304 -9.98 5.60 -17.16
N GLN A 305 -10.03 6.81 -16.60
CA GLN A 305 -9.50 7.09 -15.26
C GLN A 305 -10.61 6.99 -14.22
N THR A 306 -10.35 6.35 -13.08
CA THR A 306 -11.24 6.40 -11.92
C THR A 306 -11.21 7.80 -11.28
N ASN A 307 -12.26 8.15 -10.54
CA ASN A 307 -12.34 9.46 -9.89
C ASN A 307 -11.32 9.55 -8.73
N ALA A 308 -10.95 10.77 -8.36
CA ALA A 308 -10.18 11.03 -7.15
C ALA A 308 -11.01 10.69 -5.88
N THR A 309 -10.32 10.31 -4.80
CA THR A 309 -10.87 10.23 -3.44
C THR A 309 -9.87 10.79 -2.44
N ASN A 310 -10.16 10.78 -1.14
CA ASN A 310 -9.27 11.37 -0.12
C ASN A 310 -7.87 10.72 -0.16
N PRO A 311 -6.77 11.51 -0.08
CA PRO A 311 -5.44 10.94 0.07
C PRO A 311 -5.34 10.08 1.34
N SER A 312 -4.43 9.11 1.30
CA SER A 312 -3.90 8.49 2.53
C SER A 312 -3.03 9.49 3.33
N VAL A 313 -2.54 9.06 4.49
CA VAL A 313 -1.85 9.93 5.46
C VAL A 313 -0.43 10.30 4.96
N PRO A 314 0.04 11.55 5.16
CA PRO A 314 1.45 11.92 4.98
C PRO A 314 2.39 11.01 5.79
N LEU A 315 3.42 10.48 5.12
CA LEU A 315 4.33 9.51 5.71
C LEU A 315 5.47 10.16 6.47
N ASP A 316 6.02 9.44 7.45
CA ASP A 316 7.22 9.79 8.23
C ASP A 316 7.36 11.29 8.61
N PRO A 317 6.34 11.92 9.26
CA PRO A 317 6.49 13.26 9.78
C PRO A 317 7.59 13.30 10.86
N ILE A 318 8.50 14.26 10.74
CA ILE A 318 9.57 14.51 11.72
C ILE A 318 9.58 15.97 12.12
N SER A 319 9.81 16.22 13.41
CA SER A 319 9.83 17.57 14.00
C SER A 319 11.14 17.81 14.76
N VAL A 320 11.75 18.97 14.53
CA VAL A 320 13.03 19.39 15.12
C VAL A 320 12.88 20.82 15.61
N SER A 321 13.38 21.13 16.81
CA SER A 321 13.52 22.52 17.24
C SER A 321 15.00 22.94 17.19
N ASN A 322 15.26 24.06 16.52
CA ASN A 322 16.58 24.67 16.31
C ASN A 322 16.71 26.04 17.00
N SER A 323 15.64 26.52 17.63
CA SER A 323 15.50 27.86 18.21
C SER A 323 14.45 27.81 19.31
N SER A 324 14.51 28.71 20.31
CA SER A 324 13.49 28.80 21.35
C SER A 324 12.09 29.14 20.81
N SER A 325 12.00 29.74 19.62
CA SER A 325 10.74 30.18 19.02
C SER A 325 10.37 29.51 17.69
N GLN A 326 11.06 28.42 17.30
CA GLN A 326 10.83 27.73 16.02
C GLN A 326 10.78 26.20 16.11
N ILE A 327 9.97 25.60 15.23
CA ILE A 327 9.91 24.16 14.97
C ILE A 327 9.97 23.95 13.45
N ILE A 328 10.94 23.16 13.01
CA ILE A 328 11.07 22.68 11.63
C ILE A 328 10.32 21.35 11.53
N LEU A 329 9.34 21.30 10.63
CA LEU A 329 8.57 20.11 10.30
C LEU A 329 8.97 19.62 8.90
N LYS A 330 9.17 18.31 8.72
CA LYS A 330 9.33 17.66 7.41
C LYS A 330 8.49 16.39 7.36
N TRP A 331 8.11 15.94 6.18
CA TRP A 331 7.35 14.70 5.96
C TRP A 331 7.69 14.10 4.58
N LYS A 332 7.05 13.00 4.23
CA LYS A 332 7.04 12.40 2.89
C LYS A 332 5.61 12.43 2.31
N PRO A 333 5.45 12.33 0.97
CA PRO A 333 4.14 12.18 0.35
C PRO A 333 3.36 10.94 0.86
N PRO A 334 2.02 10.96 0.78
CA PRO A 334 1.17 9.82 1.16
C PRO A 334 1.34 8.62 0.19
N SER A 335 1.26 7.38 0.72
CA SER A 335 1.40 6.13 -0.04
C SER A 335 0.49 6.05 -1.26
N ASP A 336 -0.79 6.36 -1.04
CA ASP A 336 -1.86 6.44 -2.04
C ASP A 336 -2.39 7.90 -2.06
N PRO A 337 -1.93 8.73 -3.01
CA PRO A 337 -2.35 10.14 -3.15
C PRO A 337 -3.81 10.31 -3.58
N ASN A 338 -4.38 9.30 -4.24
CA ASN A 338 -5.78 9.24 -4.72
C ASN A 338 -6.22 10.44 -5.56
N GLY A 339 -5.26 11.17 -6.15
CA GLY A 339 -5.40 12.46 -6.84
C GLY A 339 -4.01 13.07 -7.07
N ASN A 340 -3.93 14.24 -7.69
CA ASN A 340 -2.70 15.03 -7.66
C ASN A 340 -2.67 15.86 -6.36
N ILE A 341 -1.63 15.77 -5.53
CA ILE A 341 -1.54 16.57 -4.31
C ILE A 341 -1.39 18.04 -4.70
N THR A 342 -2.26 18.91 -4.17
CA THR A 342 -2.23 20.36 -4.43
C THR A 342 -1.53 21.10 -3.31
N HIS A 343 -1.71 20.65 -2.07
CA HIS A 343 -1.09 21.24 -0.89
C HIS A 343 -1.14 20.28 0.31
N TYR A 344 -0.41 20.63 1.37
CA TYR A 344 -0.59 20.09 2.71
C TYR A 344 -1.17 21.18 3.62
N LEU A 345 -2.03 20.81 4.56
CA LEU A 345 -2.47 21.69 5.65
C LEU A 345 -1.70 21.30 6.92
N VAL A 346 -1.12 22.30 7.59
CA VAL A 346 -0.41 22.12 8.85
C VAL A 346 -1.02 23.04 9.91
N PHE A 347 -1.63 22.46 10.95
CA PHE A 347 -2.15 23.17 12.12
C PHE A 347 -1.21 22.94 13.31
N TRP A 348 -1.08 23.91 14.22
CA TRP A 348 -0.33 23.72 15.47
C TRP A 348 -1.05 24.31 16.68
N GLU A 349 -1.02 23.56 17.78
CA GLU A 349 -1.79 23.87 18.99
C GLU A 349 -0.91 23.75 20.23
N ARG A 350 -0.76 24.87 20.95
CA ARG A 350 0.02 24.93 22.20
C ARG A 350 -0.62 24.00 23.22
N GLN A 351 0.13 22.98 23.66
CA GLN A 351 -0.30 22.12 24.76
C GLN A 351 -0.12 22.86 26.09
N ALA A 352 -1.01 22.61 27.04
CA ALA A 352 -0.79 23.00 28.42
C ALA A 352 0.34 22.14 29.03
N GLU A 353 0.99 22.65 30.08
CA GLU A 353 1.84 21.81 30.92
C GLU A 353 0.96 21.01 31.89
N ASP A 354 1.29 19.73 32.09
CA ASP A 354 0.51 18.80 32.93
C ASP A 354 0.19 19.39 34.31
N SER A 355 -1.11 19.47 34.66
CA SER A 355 -1.61 20.19 35.84
C SER A 355 -0.96 19.75 37.15
N GLU A 356 -0.67 18.45 37.29
CA GLU A 356 -0.03 17.84 38.46
C GLU A 356 1.32 18.51 38.80
N LEU A 357 2.02 19.06 37.81
CA LEU A 357 3.32 19.70 38.01
C LEU A 357 3.26 20.98 38.84
N TYR A 358 2.09 21.63 38.90
CA TYR A 358 1.85 22.84 39.70
C TYR A 358 1.43 22.54 41.16
N GLU A 359 1.08 21.28 41.47
CA GLU A 359 0.53 20.88 42.77
C GLU A 359 1.54 20.07 43.63
N LEU A 360 2.68 19.68 43.06
CA LEU A 360 3.72 18.87 43.70
C LEU A 360 4.81 19.72 44.39
N ASP A 361 5.14 19.40 45.64
CA ASP A 361 6.30 19.97 46.35
C ASP A 361 7.58 19.16 46.05
N TYR A 362 8.39 19.67 45.12
CA TYR A 362 9.66 19.07 44.71
C TYR A 362 10.79 19.18 45.75
N CYS A 363 10.58 19.88 46.88
CA CYS A 363 11.54 19.89 47.99
C CYS A 363 11.54 18.55 48.77
N LEU A 364 10.50 17.72 48.58
CA LEU A 364 10.37 16.43 49.24
C LEU A 364 11.32 15.38 48.65
N LYS A 365 12.21 14.86 49.50
CA LYS A 365 13.26 13.89 49.11
C LYS A 365 12.66 12.63 48.47
N GLY A 366 12.96 12.43 47.19
CA GLY A 366 12.57 11.24 46.42
C GLY A 366 11.95 11.57 45.06
N LEU A 367 11.42 12.78 44.90
CA LEU A 367 10.90 13.24 43.60
C LEU A 367 12.05 13.59 42.65
N LYS A 368 12.12 12.89 41.52
CA LYS A 368 13.03 13.23 40.41
C LYS A 368 12.31 14.24 39.50
N LEU A 369 12.93 15.40 39.26
CA LEU A 369 12.39 16.40 38.33
C LEU A 369 12.12 15.77 36.94
N PRO A 370 10.93 16.00 36.33
CA PRO A 370 10.62 15.52 34.98
C PRO A 370 11.56 16.14 33.94
N SER A 371 12.58 15.37 33.53
CA SER A 371 13.56 15.79 32.52
C SER A 371 12.96 15.75 31.11
N ARG A 372 12.07 16.69 30.80
CA ARG A 372 11.54 16.88 29.44
C ARG A 372 12.63 17.48 28.55
N THR A 373 12.90 16.84 27.43
CA THR A 373 13.80 17.36 26.39
C THR A 373 13.02 18.19 25.36
N TRP A 374 13.68 19.16 24.72
CA TRP A 374 13.19 19.72 23.46
C TRP A 374 13.27 18.66 22.34
N SER A 375 12.60 18.87 21.21
CA SER A 375 12.75 17.98 20.04
C SER A 375 14.16 18.13 19.45
N PRO A 376 15.07 17.16 19.62
CA PRO A 376 16.44 17.32 19.17
C PRO A 376 16.54 17.32 17.64
N PRO A 377 17.59 17.91 17.05
CA PRO A 377 17.95 17.62 15.67
C PRO A 377 18.12 16.11 15.50
N SER A 378 17.35 15.51 14.59
CA SER A 378 17.50 14.09 14.27
C SER A 378 18.91 13.86 13.70
N GLU A 379 19.62 12.86 14.22
CA GLU A 379 20.94 12.44 13.74
C GLU A 379 20.83 11.81 12.34
N LEU A 380 20.74 12.68 11.32
CA LEU A 380 20.95 12.35 9.92
C LEU A 380 22.37 12.75 9.49
N GLU A 381 23.36 12.45 10.34
CA GLU A 381 24.73 12.39 9.89
C GLU A 381 24.92 11.12 9.06
N GLY A 382 25.27 11.28 7.78
CA GLY A 382 25.83 10.19 7.00
C GLY A 382 27.19 9.77 7.61
N PRO A 383 27.60 8.50 7.50
CA PRO A 383 28.71 7.96 8.27
C PRO A 383 30.06 8.61 7.92
N GLN A 384 30.48 9.61 8.70
CA GLN A 384 31.78 10.28 8.59
C GLN A 384 32.65 10.07 9.82
N LYS A 385 33.39 8.96 9.78
CA LYS A 385 34.76 8.83 10.31
C LYS A 385 34.99 9.21 11.78
N HIS A 386 35.01 8.18 12.62
CA HIS A 386 35.83 8.22 13.84
C HIS A 386 37.28 8.58 13.50
N ASN A 387 37.80 9.66 14.07
CA ASN A 387 39.24 9.92 14.13
C ASN A 387 39.82 9.28 15.40
N GLN A 388 40.23 8.01 15.30
CA GLN A 388 41.26 7.44 16.16
C GLN A 388 42.15 6.54 15.32
N SER A 389 43.45 6.75 15.42
CA SER A 389 44.45 6.13 14.56
C SER A 389 45.11 4.95 15.26
N GLU A 390 44.93 3.76 14.72
CA GLU A 390 45.94 2.71 14.77
C GLU A 390 45.87 1.88 13.48
N HIS A 391 46.99 1.25 13.13
CA HIS A 391 47.23 0.65 11.82
C HIS A 391 46.76 -0.81 11.82
N ASP A 392 46.00 -1.24 10.81
CA ASP A 392 46.16 -2.57 10.18
C ASP A 392 45.34 -2.70 8.88
N GLU A 393 45.43 -3.88 8.24
CA GLU A 393 45.35 -4.02 6.78
C GLU A 393 43.94 -4.06 6.14
N ALA A 394 43.92 -3.95 4.80
CA ALA A 394 42.74 -3.76 3.99
C ALA A 394 41.85 -5.01 3.85
N ALA A 395 40.91 -5.20 4.78
CA ALA A 395 39.70 -5.98 4.53
C ALA A 395 38.79 -5.23 3.54
N GLY A 396 38.46 -5.84 2.40
CA GLY A 396 37.64 -5.21 1.36
C GLY A 396 36.18 -4.95 1.79
N GLN A 397 35.49 -4.03 1.10
CA GLN A 397 34.05 -3.79 1.31
C GLN A 397 33.25 -5.09 1.16
N CYS A 398 32.82 -5.67 2.27
CA CYS A 398 31.87 -6.77 2.26
C CYS A 398 30.49 -6.23 1.84
N CYS A 399 29.88 -6.81 0.82
CA CYS A 399 28.49 -6.52 0.48
C CYS A 399 27.59 -6.92 1.66
N THR A 400 26.65 -6.06 2.05
CA THR A 400 25.63 -6.42 3.05
C THR A 400 24.93 -7.70 2.61
N CYS A 401 25.04 -8.76 3.42
CA CYS A 401 24.40 -10.03 3.13
C CYS A 401 22.88 -9.84 2.96
N PRO A 402 22.21 -10.64 2.10
CA PRO A 402 20.75 -10.63 2.06
C PRO A 402 20.21 -10.93 3.47
N LYS A 403 19.15 -10.22 3.85
CA LYS A 403 18.46 -10.42 5.13
C LYS A 403 18.07 -11.89 5.26
N THR A 404 18.22 -12.47 6.45
CA THR A 404 17.76 -13.85 6.71
C THR A 404 16.25 -13.96 6.57
N ASP A 405 15.74 -15.13 6.20
CA ASP A 405 14.29 -15.36 6.04
C ASP A 405 13.50 -14.95 7.29
N SER A 406 14.06 -15.13 8.49
CA SER A 406 13.49 -14.66 9.76
C SER A 406 13.37 -13.13 9.89
N GLN A 407 14.31 -12.37 9.32
CA GLN A 407 14.23 -10.91 9.27
C GLN A 407 13.23 -10.46 8.21
N ILE A 408 13.24 -11.09 7.03
CA ILE A 408 12.28 -10.84 5.95
C ILE A 408 10.85 -11.12 6.43
N LEU A 409 10.63 -12.23 7.13
CA LEU A 409 9.33 -12.61 7.66
C LEU A 409 8.86 -11.66 8.77
N LYS A 410 9.75 -11.21 9.66
CA LYS A 410 9.43 -10.17 10.66
C LYS A 410 9.08 -8.82 10.02
N GLU A 411 9.78 -8.43 8.95
CA GLU A 411 9.46 -7.20 8.19
C GLU A 411 8.14 -7.33 7.40
N LEU A 412 7.81 -8.52 6.90
CA LEU A 412 6.50 -8.86 6.35
C LEU A 412 5.39 -8.80 7.41
N GLU A 413 5.63 -9.31 8.62
CA GLU A 413 4.70 -9.20 9.74
C GLU A 413 4.49 -7.72 10.14
N GLU A 414 5.55 -6.94 10.33
CA GLU A 414 5.43 -5.52 10.69
C GLU A 414 4.73 -4.69 9.59
N SER A 415 5.08 -4.90 8.32
CA SER A 415 4.41 -4.21 7.20
C SER A 415 2.97 -4.66 7.02
N SER A 416 2.64 -5.94 7.28
CA SER A 416 1.25 -6.39 7.30
C SER A 416 0.46 -5.76 8.46
N PHE A 417 1.07 -5.60 9.64
CA PHE A 417 0.45 -4.95 10.79
C PHE A 417 0.17 -3.47 10.52
N ARG A 418 1.18 -2.73 10.02
CA ARG A 418 1.04 -1.33 9.58
C ARG A 418 -0.09 -1.19 8.56
N LYS A 419 -0.12 -2.05 7.54
CA LYS A 419 -1.19 -2.06 6.54
C LYS A 419 -2.57 -2.34 7.14
N THR A 420 -2.71 -3.32 8.03
CA THR A 420 -4.03 -3.59 8.66
C THR A 420 -4.52 -2.44 9.53
N PHE A 421 -3.62 -1.63 10.09
CA PHE A 421 -3.96 -0.40 10.79
C PHE A 421 -4.39 0.73 9.82
N GLU A 422 -3.73 0.89 8.68
CA GLU A 422 -4.14 1.79 7.60
C GLU A 422 -5.54 1.41 7.04
N ASP A 423 -5.75 0.13 6.73
CA ASP A 423 -7.05 -0.42 6.31
C ASP A 423 -8.13 -0.16 7.39
N TYR A 424 -7.80 -0.32 8.67
CA TYR A 424 -8.73 -0.03 9.78
C TYR A 424 -9.11 1.45 9.87
N LEU A 425 -8.15 2.37 9.78
CA LEU A 425 -8.41 3.82 9.77
C LEU A 425 -9.35 4.22 8.62
N HIS A 426 -9.13 3.66 7.42
CA HIS A 426 -10.02 3.89 6.29
C HIS A 426 -11.45 3.37 6.53
N ASN A 427 -11.61 2.24 7.22
CA ASN A 427 -12.94 1.68 7.51
C ASN A 427 -13.69 2.42 8.64
N VAL A 428 -13.00 2.97 9.64
CA VAL A 428 -13.64 3.66 10.78
C VAL A 428 -14.01 5.11 10.46
N VAL A 429 -13.13 5.85 9.77
CA VAL A 429 -13.36 7.30 9.54
C VAL A 429 -14.36 7.54 8.41
N PHE A 430 -14.33 6.73 7.34
CA PHE A 430 -15.17 6.93 6.15
C PHE A 430 -16.49 6.14 6.21
N VAL A 431 -17.29 6.35 7.27
CA VAL A 431 -18.62 5.71 7.42
C VAL A 431 -19.53 6.08 6.23
N PRO A 432 -20.00 5.11 5.42
CA PRO A 432 -20.93 5.41 4.33
C PRO A 432 -22.26 5.90 4.91
N ARG A 433 -22.65 7.15 4.60
CA ARG A 433 -23.93 7.72 5.05
C ARG A 433 -25.08 6.77 4.65
N PRO A 434 -25.84 6.19 5.60
CA PRO A 434 -26.88 5.22 5.27
C PRO A 434 -27.95 5.90 4.40
N SER A 435 -28.30 5.25 3.29
CA SER A 435 -29.22 5.82 2.31
C SER A 435 -30.57 6.12 2.96
N ARG A 436 -30.95 7.41 2.95
CA ARG A 436 -32.13 7.94 3.63
C ARG A 436 -33.38 7.23 3.07
N LYS A 437 -33.88 6.20 3.77
CA LYS A 437 -35.06 5.43 3.34
C LYS A 437 -36.21 6.41 3.07
N ARG A 438 -36.62 6.48 1.80
CA ARG A 438 -37.76 7.29 1.35
C ARG A 438 -39.00 6.75 2.09
N ARG A 439 -39.67 7.59 2.89
CA ARG A 439 -40.94 7.20 3.51
C ARG A 439 -41.91 6.87 2.38
N ALA A 440 -42.47 5.67 2.41
CA ALA A 440 -43.66 5.36 1.62
C ALA A 440 -44.84 6.16 2.19
N LEU A 441 -45.69 6.67 1.31
CA LEU A 441 -46.97 7.29 1.65
C LEU A 441 -48.07 6.34 1.19
N GLY A 442 -49.07 6.12 2.04
CA GLY A 442 -50.23 5.28 1.75
C GLY A 442 -50.29 4.00 2.57
N ASP A 443 -50.93 4.09 3.74
CA ASP A 443 -52.16 3.32 4.01
C ASP A 443 -53.02 4.09 5.04
N GLU A 444 -54.32 3.79 5.16
CA GLU A 444 -55.31 4.60 5.89
C GLU A 444 -55.93 3.95 7.14
N GLY A 445 -56.36 4.78 8.09
CA GLY A 445 -57.50 4.50 8.99
C GLY A 445 -57.24 3.79 10.34
N ASN A 446 -57.22 4.55 11.46
CA ASN A 446 -58.47 4.83 12.20
C ASN A 446 -58.30 5.57 13.56
N VAL A 447 -58.79 6.82 13.57
CA VAL A 447 -59.61 7.50 14.61
C VAL A 447 -59.28 7.33 16.10
N THR A 448 -58.77 8.41 16.73
CA THR A 448 -59.03 8.95 18.11
C THR A 448 -58.11 10.18 18.38
N THR A 449 -58.44 11.28 19.09
CA THR A 449 -59.73 11.82 19.59
C THR A 449 -59.79 13.37 19.49
N ALA A 450 -59.46 14.12 20.55
CA ALA A 450 -59.52 15.60 20.70
C ALA A 450 -58.37 16.07 21.64
N VAL A 451 -57.65 17.20 21.50
CA VAL A 451 -57.99 18.63 21.25
C VAL A 451 -58.56 19.31 22.51
N PRO A 452 -58.18 20.57 22.92
CA PRO A 452 -57.31 21.58 22.28
C PRO A 452 -56.14 22.13 23.14
N THR A 453 -55.30 23.03 22.58
CA THR A 453 -54.49 24.01 23.33
C THR A 453 -54.21 25.28 22.49
N ALA A 454 -54.55 26.46 23.02
CA ALA A 454 -54.22 27.80 22.51
C ALA A 454 -54.65 28.85 23.57
N PRO A 455 -54.18 30.13 23.53
CA PRO A 455 -53.22 30.75 22.62
C PRO A 455 -51.89 31.11 23.31
N GLY A 456 -50.96 31.72 22.57
CA GLY A 456 -49.74 32.35 23.12
C GLY A 456 -49.49 33.73 22.49
N PHE A 457 -48.50 34.45 23.00
CA PHE A 457 -47.89 35.63 22.38
C PHE A 457 -46.43 35.81 22.89
N PRO A 458 -45.58 36.67 22.31
CA PRO A 458 -44.27 36.22 21.86
C PRO A 458 -43.11 36.70 22.73
N ASN A 459 -41.92 36.17 22.46
CA ASN A 459 -40.70 36.94 22.65
C ASN A 459 -39.68 36.64 21.54
N THR A 460 -39.25 37.70 20.87
CA THR A 460 -38.25 37.63 19.80
C THR A 460 -36.87 37.46 20.40
N SER A 461 -36.20 36.34 20.13
CA SER A 461 -34.76 36.21 20.31
C SER A 461 -34.15 35.57 19.06
N THR A 462 -33.24 36.31 18.42
CA THR A 462 -32.50 35.84 17.26
C THR A 462 -31.53 34.74 17.69
N ILE A 463 -31.74 33.52 17.19
CA ILE A 463 -30.79 32.42 17.36
C ILE A 463 -29.57 32.74 16.49
N GLY A 464 -28.56 33.39 17.09
CA GLY A 464 -27.23 33.46 16.49
C GLY A 464 -26.61 32.06 16.43
N PRO A 465 -25.86 31.72 15.38
CA PRO A 465 -25.14 30.44 15.33
C PRO A 465 -24.15 30.37 16.49
N THR A 466 -24.23 29.30 17.28
CA THR A 466 -23.31 29.03 18.37
C THR A 466 -22.06 28.32 17.88
N SER A 467 -21.00 28.34 18.72
CA SER A 467 -19.63 27.95 18.39
C SER A 467 -19.03 28.66 17.17
N SER A 468 -18.30 29.75 17.44
CA SER A 468 -17.10 30.05 16.68
C SER A 468 -16.12 28.86 16.80
N GLU A 469 -15.76 28.23 15.70
CA GLU A 469 -14.66 27.27 15.68
C GLU A 469 -13.40 27.99 16.18
N ALA A 470 -12.74 27.46 17.21
CA ALA A 470 -11.49 28.04 17.69
C ALA A 470 -10.43 27.91 16.58
N HIS A 471 -10.10 29.02 15.91
CA HIS A 471 -9.18 29.05 14.78
C HIS A 471 -7.75 28.76 15.26
N ARG A 472 -7.40 27.47 15.34
CA ARG A 472 -6.04 26.98 15.55
C ARG A 472 -5.16 27.53 14.43
N PRO A 473 -3.97 28.10 14.73
CA PRO A 473 -3.11 28.66 13.70
C PRO A 473 -2.66 27.55 12.74
N PHE A 474 -2.67 27.87 11.44
CA PHE A 474 -2.40 26.92 10.38
C PHE A 474 -1.68 27.57 9.20
N GLU A 475 -1.02 26.75 8.39
CA GLU A 475 -0.32 27.14 7.17
C GLU A 475 -0.66 26.15 6.05
N LYS A 476 -0.78 26.68 4.82
CA LYS A 476 -1.12 25.93 3.61
C LYS A 476 0.11 25.74 2.74
N VAL A 477 0.76 24.59 2.87
CA VAL A 477 2.08 24.31 2.30
C VAL A 477 1.93 23.76 0.87
N VAL A 478 2.21 24.59 -0.12
CA VAL A 478 2.12 24.27 -1.55
C VAL A 478 3.51 23.86 -2.09
N ASN A 479 3.55 22.80 -2.90
CA ASN A 479 4.74 22.29 -3.60
C ASN A 479 5.99 22.05 -2.73
N LYS A 480 5.80 21.74 -1.43
CA LYS A 480 6.88 21.47 -0.47
C LYS A 480 6.46 20.41 0.54
N GLU A 481 7.45 19.66 1.04
CA GLU A 481 7.31 18.60 2.05
C GLU A 481 7.94 19.05 3.40
N SER A 482 7.96 20.36 3.65
CA SER A 482 8.54 20.95 4.86
C SER A 482 7.96 22.33 5.20
N LEU A 483 7.94 22.65 6.48
CA LEU A 483 7.51 23.95 7.04
C LEU A 483 8.44 24.37 8.19
N VAL A 484 8.62 25.68 8.38
CA VAL A 484 9.28 26.24 9.57
C VAL A 484 8.26 27.08 10.34
N ILE A 485 7.66 26.48 11.36
CA ILE A 485 6.71 27.16 12.25
C ILE A 485 7.52 28.10 13.15
N SER A 486 7.13 29.38 13.20
CA SER A 486 7.85 30.45 13.91
C SER A 486 6.91 31.26 14.82
N GLY A 487 7.48 32.03 15.75
CA GLY A 487 6.69 32.82 16.71
C GLY A 487 6.11 31.98 17.86
N LEU A 488 6.76 30.85 18.15
CA LEU A 488 6.38 29.94 19.22
C LEU A 488 6.97 30.38 20.57
N ARG A 489 6.36 29.95 21.68
CA ARG A 489 6.89 30.21 23.04
C ARG A 489 8.05 29.26 23.34
N HIS A 490 9.04 29.75 24.08
CA HIS A 490 10.21 28.98 24.52
C HIS A 490 9.83 27.81 25.45
N PHE A 491 10.60 26.73 25.37
CA PHE A 491 10.42 25.44 26.06
C PHE A 491 8.98 24.88 26.09
N THR A 492 8.11 25.25 25.16
CA THR A 492 6.67 24.96 25.23
C THR A 492 6.30 23.81 24.29
N GLY A 493 5.40 22.93 24.75
CA GLY A 493 4.87 21.82 23.95
C GLY A 493 3.84 22.27 22.91
N TYR A 494 3.92 21.72 21.70
CA TYR A 494 2.97 21.91 20.60
C TYR A 494 2.55 20.57 20.02
N ARG A 495 1.24 20.41 19.82
CA ARG A 495 0.66 19.34 19.00
C ARG A 495 0.50 19.88 17.59
N ILE A 496 1.06 19.17 16.62
CA ILE A 496 1.00 19.50 15.20
C ILE A 496 0.10 18.49 14.51
N GLU A 497 -0.75 18.98 13.62
CA GLU A 497 -1.68 18.21 12.79
C GLU A 497 -1.38 18.49 11.33
N LEU A 498 -1.02 17.45 10.57
CA LEU A 498 -0.58 17.51 9.18
C LEU A 498 -1.53 16.67 8.30
N GLN A 499 -2.07 17.27 7.25
CA GLN A 499 -2.97 16.61 6.29
C GLN A 499 -2.47 16.82 4.85
N ALA A 500 -2.65 15.85 3.94
CA ALA A 500 -2.42 16.00 2.51
C ALA A 500 -3.73 16.25 1.77
N CYS A 501 -3.78 17.20 0.84
CA CYS A 501 -4.99 17.57 0.11
C CYS A 501 -4.81 17.47 -1.40
N ASN A 502 -5.73 16.80 -2.10
CA ASN A 502 -5.69 16.63 -3.56
C ASN A 502 -6.74 17.41 -4.34
N GLN A 503 -7.60 18.16 -3.63
CA GLN A 503 -8.53 19.11 -4.22
C GLN A 503 -8.83 20.22 -3.22
N ASP A 504 -9.00 21.43 -3.74
CA ASP A 504 -9.16 22.68 -2.97
C ASP A 504 -10.55 23.31 -3.13
N PHE A 505 -11.15 23.10 -4.29
CA PHE A 505 -12.43 23.68 -4.68
C PHE A 505 -13.19 22.66 -5.55
N PRO A 506 -14.53 22.51 -5.44
CA PRO A 506 -15.46 23.30 -4.63
C PRO A 506 -15.57 22.87 -3.15
N GLU A 507 -15.01 21.71 -2.79
CA GLU A 507 -14.86 21.25 -1.40
C GLU A 507 -13.41 20.75 -1.23
N GLU A 508 -12.78 21.06 -0.10
CA GLU A 508 -11.43 20.57 0.22
C GLU A 508 -11.44 19.05 0.40
N ARG A 509 -10.54 18.34 -0.28
CA ARG A 509 -10.39 16.88 -0.15
C ARG A 509 -9.04 16.51 0.42
N CYS A 510 -8.99 16.49 1.75
CA CYS A 510 -7.80 16.18 2.54
C CYS A 510 -7.81 14.76 3.12
N SER A 511 -6.63 14.30 3.53
CA SER A 511 -6.42 13.04 4.25
C SER A 511 -6.95 13.11 5.68
N VAL A 512 -6.94 11.98 6.39
CA VAL A 512 -6.96 12.02 7.86
C VAL A 512 -5.61 12.57 8.37
N ALA A 513 -5.61 13.11 9.59
CA ALA A 513 -4.46 13.80 10.17
C ALA A 513 -3.32 12.86 10.60
N ALA A 514 -2.10 13.18 10.17
CA ALA A 514 -0.88 12.80 10.86
C ALA A 514 -0.70 13.72 12.07
N TYR A 515 -0.60 13.15 13.28
CA TYR A 515 -0.29 13.91 14.49
C TYR A 515 1.17 13.73 14.89
N ILE A 516 1.85 14.82 15.22
CA ILE A 516 3.19 14.81 15.82
C ILE A 516 3.27 15.86 16.92
N SER A 517 3.96 15.53 18.02
CA SER A 517 4.20 16.46 19.13
C SER A 517 5.65 16.92 19.12
N ALA A 518 5.88 18.18 19.47
CA ALA A 518 7.20 18.79 19.52
C ALA A 518 7.30 19.80 20.66
N ARG A 519 8.51 19.97 21.24
CA ARG A 519 8.78 21.01 22.23
C ARG A 519 9.91 21.91 21.74
N THR A 520 9.71 23.22 21.81
CA THR A 520 10.72 24.22 21.45
C THR A 520 11.94 24.16 22.38
N MET A 521 13.07 24.71 21.94
CA MET A 521 14.26 24.81 22.80
C MET A 521 13.99 25.74 24.00
N PRO A 522 14.68 25.56 25.15
CA PRO A 522 14.68 26.53 26.23
C PRO A 522 15.41 27.82 25.84
N GLU A 523 15.02 28.92 26.46
CA GLU A 523 15.72 30.21 26.35
C GLU A 523 16.65 30.40 27.55
N ALA A 524 17.93 30.68 27.29
CA ALA A 524 19.04 30.49 28.24
C ALA A 524 19.05 31.44 29.46
N LYS A 525 18.09 32.37 29.56
CA LYS A 525 17.91 33.31 30.69
C LYS A 525 16.45 33.47 31.12
N ALA A 526 15.53 32.66 30.60
CA ALA A 526 14.10 32.76 30.93
C ALA A 526 13.82 32.37 32.40
N ASP A 527 14.67 31.52 32.98
CA ASP A 527 14.56 31.03 34.35
C ASP A 527 15.34 31.89 35.36
N ASP A 528 16.11 32.90 34.89
CA ASP A 528 16.91 33.78 35.75
C ASP A 528 15.99 34.72 36.56
N ILE A 529 16.23 34.83 37.88
CA ILE A 529 15.55 35.82 38.73
C ILE A 529 15.94 37.24 38.30
N VAL A 530 14.97 37.99 37.78
CA VAL A 530 15.16 39.36 37.29
C VAL A 530 14.86 40.40 38.37
N GLY A 531 15.90 41.03 38.90
CA GLY A 531 15.80 42.10 39.90
C GLY A 531 16.67 41.84 41.14
N PRO A 532 16.69 42.78 42.10
CA PRO A 532 17.41 42.58 43.35
C PRO A 532 16.69 41.59 44.26
N VAL A 533 17.42 40.67 44.87
CA VAL A 533 16.95 39.93 46.04
C VAL A 533 16.99 40.87 47.24
N THR A 534 15.83 41.23 47.77
CA THR A 534 15.70 42.08 48.96
C THR A 534 15.54 41.23 50.22
N HIS A 535 15.76 41.84 51.39
CA HIS A 535 15.57 41.17 52.67
C HIS A 535 15.03 42.12 53.73
N GLU A 536 14.21 41.57 54.62
CA GLU A 536 13.73 42.22 55.84
C GLU A 536 14.19 41.42 57.05
N ILE A 537 14.61 42.10 58.12
CA ILE A 537 15.04 41.45 59.37
C ILE A 537 14.00 41.76 60.44
N PHE A 538 13.29 40.72 60.88
CA PHE A 538 12.33 40.83 61.98
C PHE A 538 13.03 40.71 63.33
N GLU A 539 12.40 41.24 64.39
CA GLU A 539 12.94 41.37 65.76
C GLU A 539 13.48 40.05 66.36
N ASN A 540 13.01 38.90 65.85
CA ASN A 540 13.41 37.56 66.25
C ASN A 540 14.65 37.00 65.50
N ASN A 541 15.46 37.85 64.87
CA ASN A 541 16.56 37.47 63.94
C ASN A 541 16.10 36.64 62.72
N ILE A 542 14.81 36.72 62.36
CA ILE A 542 14.28 36.04 61.17
C ILE A 542 14.58 36.92 59.95
N VAL A 543 15.36 36.39 59.01
CA VAL A 543 15.62 37.04 57.70
C VAL A 543 14.57 36.57 56.70
N HIS A 544 13.67 37.47 56.33
CA HIS A 544 12.69 37.27 55.26
C HIS A 544 13.31 37.69 53.93
N LEU A 545 13.60 36.72 53.07
CA LEU A 545 14.13 36.95 51.73
C LEU A 545 12.98 37.12 50.74
N MET A 546 13.10 38.09 49.83
CA MET A 546 12.12 38.39 48.79
C MET A 546 12.81 38.53 47.44
N TRP A 547 12.19 37.99 46.39
CA TRP A 547 12.63 38.13 45.01
C TRP A 547 11.43 38.17 44.06
N GLN A 548 11.64 38.69 42.85
CA GLN A 548 10.63 38.68 41.80
C GLN A 548 10.70 37.36 41.03
N GLU A 549 9.58 36.64 40.97
CA GLU A 549 9.44 35.44 40.14
C GLU A 549 9.64 35.76 38.65
N PRO A 550 10.41 34.94 37.88
CA PRO A 550 10.55 35.09 36.44
C PRO A 550 9.18 35.05 35.74
N LYS A 551 8.86 36.11 34.99
CA LYS A 551 7.52 36.30 34.41
C LYS A 551 7.17 35.25 33.34
N GLU A 552 8.16 34.84 32.56
CA GLU A 552 8.01 33.80 31.54
C GLU A 552 9.18 32.82 31.63
N PRO A 553 9.07 31.77 32.47
CA PRO A 553 10.09 30.72 32.60
C PRO A 553 9.97 29.68 31.49
N ASN A 554 10.99 28.83 31.36
CA ASN A 554 10.99 27.66 30.47
C ASN A 554 9.99 26.60 30.98
N GLY A 555 8.72 26.75 30.59
CA GLY A 555 7.60 25.96 31.10
C GLY A 555 7.06 26.54 32.41
N LEU A 556 7.58 26.08 33.55
CA LEU A 556 7.19 26.51 34.90
C LEU A 556 8.35 26.34 35.90
N ILE A 557 8.43 27.20 36.92
CA ILE A 557 9.40 27.04 38.01
C ILE A 557 8.85 26.04 39.04
N VAL A 558 9.63 25.01 39.36
CA VAL A 558 9.23 23.92 40.29
C VAL A 558 9.72 24.11 41.73
N LEU A 559 10.84 24.81 41.93
CA LEU A 559 11.42 25.11 43.25
C LEU A 559 12.45 26.25 43.14
N TYR A 560 12.84 26.82 44.28
CA TYR A 560 13.96 27.76 44.41
C TYR A 560 14.96 27.23 45.45
N GLU A 561 16.25 27.15 45.12
CA GLU A 561 17.31 26.77 46.08
C GLU A 561 18.02 28.00 46.64
N VAL A 562 17.93 28.22 47.95
CA VAL A 562 18.51 29.41 48.62
C VAL A 562 19.83 29.04 49.31
N SER A 563 20.94 29.23 48.60
CA SER A 563 22.28 29.05 49.17
C SER A 563 22.78 30.32 49.89
N TYR A 564 23.05 30.24 51.20
CA TYR A 564 23.62 31.32 52.00
C TYR A 564 24.83 30.84 52.82
N ARG A 565 25.71 31.79 53.21
CA ARG A 565 26.89 31.51 54.06
C ARG A 565 27.27 32.76 54.84
N ARG A 566 27.67 32.62 56.10
CA ARG A 566 28.27 33.71 56.88
C ARG A 566 29.75 33.86 56.51
N TYR A 567 30.20 35.10 56.31
CA TYR A 567 31.59 35.40 55.98
C TYR A 567 32.52 34.95 57.13
N GLY A 568 33.48 34.07 56.81
CA GLY A 568 34.41 33.48 57.78
C GLY A 568 34.20 31.99 58.09
N ASP A 569 33.08 31.39 57.68
CA ASP A 569 32.88 29.94 57.83
C ASP A 569 33.76 29.15 56.83
N GLU A 570 34.55 28.18 57.30
CA GLU A 570 35.50 27.44 56.47
C GLU A 570 34.84 26.66 55.32
N VAL A 571 35.47 26.70 54.15
CA VAL A 571 35.08 25.86 53.00
C VAL A 571 35.52 24.42 53.25
N ARG A 572 34.65 23.61 53.87
CA ARG A 572 34.76 22.15 53.83
C ARG A 572 34.61 21.66 52.38
N ARG A 573 35.76 21.53 51.72
CA ARG A 573 35.91 21.01 50.36
C ARG A 573 35.34 19.59 50.30
N TRP A 574 34.27 19.40 49.53
CA TRP A 574 33.69 18.08 49.31
C TRP A 574 34.70 17.16 48.63
N THR A 575 35.14 16.12 49.33
CA THR A 575 35.67 14.89 48.74
C THR A 575 34.52 13.92 48.49
N PRO A 576 34.37 13.32 47.30
CA PRO A 576 33.29 12.37 47.06
C PRO A 576 33.36 11.16 47.99
N GLY A 577 32.25 10.82 48.66
CA GLY A 577 32.04 9.48 49.22
C GLY A 577 31.93 9.31 50.74
N HIS A 578 31.74 10.37 51.56
CA HIS A 578 31.40 10.23 52.99
C HIS A 578 30.23 11.14 53.41
N GLU A 579 29.40 10.67 54.34
CA GLU A 579 28.22 11.40 54.84
C GLU A 579 28.60 12.64 55.68
N PRO A 580 27.80 13.73 55.63
CA PRO A 580 27.97 14.87 56.52
C PRO A 580 27.52 14.53 57.95
N ALA A 581 28.47 14.27 58.84
CA ALA A 581 28.20 14.06 60.27
C ALA A 581 27.44 15.25 60.89
N ARG A 582 26.38 14.95 61.64
CA ARG A 582 25.52 15.96 62.30
C ARG A 582 26.31 16.73 63.36
N LEU A 583 26.43 18.06 63.19
CA LEU A 583 26.79 18.97 64.28
C LEU A 583 25.53 19.37 65.05
N SER A 584 25.19 18.58 66.07
CA SER A 584 24.11 18.89 67.00
C SER A 584 24.61 19.74 68.18
N LEU A 585 24.30 21.04 68.17
CA LEU A 585 24.25 21.85 69.38
C LEU A 585 22.93 22.65 69.43
N PRO A 586 22.34 22.90 70.62
CA PRO A 586 20.93 23.24 70.71
C PRO A 586 20.67 24.74 70.93
N TRP A 587 19.81 25.32 70.10
CA TRP A 587 18.92 26.41 70.52
C TRP A 587 17.49 26.11 70.05
N ALA A 588 16.51 26.45 70.89
CA ALA A 588 15.15 25.98 70.76
C ALA A 588 14.22 27.05 70.16
N GLY A 589 13.33 26.61 69.26
CA GLY A 589 12.02 27.23 69.03
C GLY A 589 11.99 28.60 68.36
N LEU A 590 11.89 28.61 67.02
CA LEU A 590 11.10 29.60 66.28
C LEU A 590 10.36 28.88 65.14
N PRO A 591 9.05 29.11 64.93
CA PRO A 591 8.31 28.50 63.84
C PRO A 591 8.54 29.27 62.53
N LEU A 592 8.93 28.56 61.48
CA LEU A 592 8.88 29.10 60.11
C LEU A 592 7.43 29.05 59.61
N LEU A 593 6.83 30.22 59.42
CA LEU A 593 5.51 30.37 58.82
C LEU A 593 5.61 30.38 57.29
N PHE A 594 4.72 29.65 56.63
CA PHE A 594 4.60 29.64 55.17
C PHE A 594 4.12 31.01 54.65
N LEU A 595 4.64 31.42 53.49
CA LEU A 595 4.14 32.57 52.75
C LEU A 595 3.55 32.13 51.40
N LYS A 596 2.41 32.72 51.07
CA LYS A 596 1.67 32.53 49.82
C LYS A 596 1.63 33.87 49.08
N PRO A 597 1.89 33.93 47.76
CA PRO A 597 1.83 35.18 47.01
C PRO A 597 0.45 35.84 47.10
N ARG A 598 0.42 37.16 47.36
CA ARG A 598 -0.80 37.99 47.24
C ARG A 598 -0.88 38.53 45.81
N GLY A 599 -1.93 38.18 45.07
CA GLY A 599 -2.04 38.54 43.65
C GLY A 599 -3.44 38.50 43.02
N GLN A 600 -4.52 38.40 43.80
CA GLN A 600 -5.89 38.59 43.29
C GLN A 600 -6.75 39.39 44.28
N GLN A 601 -7.63 40.23 43.74
CA GLN A 601 -8.58 41.06 44.46
C GLN A 601 -10.00 40.60 44.15
N TRP A 602 -10.83 40.42 45.18
CA TRP A 602 -12.23 40.02 45.07
C TRP A 602 -13.15 41.08 45.69
N ASP A 603 -14.31 41.32 45.07
CA ASP A 603 -15.28 42.36 45.45
C ASP A 603 -16.27 41.83 46.53
N PRO A 604 -16.38 42.46 47.72
CA PRO A 604 -17.07 41.86 48.85
C PRO A 604 -18.57 42.24 48.94
N ARG A 605 -19.46 41.46 48.32
CA ARG A 605 -20.91 41.45 48.63
C ARG A 605 -21.54 40.06 48.48
N HIS A 606 -21.55 39.29 49.56
CA HIS A 606 -22.75 38.65 50.14
C HIS A 606 -22.39 37.73 51.33
N GLU A 607 -22.73 38.17 52.54
CA GLU A 607 -23.09 37.28 53.65
C GLU A 607 -24.59 36.89 53.49
N SER A 608 -25.11 35.78 54.02
CA SER A 608 -25.06 35.36 55.43
C SER A 608 -25.21 33.82 55.63
N PRO A 609 -25.02 33.27 56.85
CA PRO A 609 -24.53 31.89 57.01
C PRO A 609 -25.54 30.87 57.56
N SER A 610 -25.18 29.59 57.46
CA SER A 610 -25.50 28.55 58.44
C SER A 610 -24.55 27.35 58.27
N ALA A 611 -24.34 26.56 59.33
CA ALA A 611 -23.39 25.44 59.36
C ALA A 611 -23.98 24.25 60.12
N PHE A 612 -23.51 23.01 59.86
CA PHE A 612 -23.30 21.98 60.89
C PHE A 612 -22.62 20.69 60.37
N ALA A 613 -21.71 20.16 61.21
CA ALA A 613 -21.31 18.75 61.37
C ALA A 613 -20.53 17.99 60.27
N LEU A 614 -19.87 16.90 60.71
CA LEU A 614 -18.93 16.02 60.01
C LEU A 614 -19.38 14.55 60.10
N ALA A 615 -19.02 13.71 59.12
CA ALA A 615 -18.80 12.25 59.28
C ALA A 615 -17.91 11.69 58.13
N PRO A 616 -17.08 10.65 58.36
CA PRO A 616 -16.06 10.18 57.38
C PRO A 616 -16.40 8.87 56.64
N ILE A 617 -15.65 8.57 55.57
CA ILE A 617 -15.59 7.27 54.86
C ILE A 617 -14.10 6.94 54.57
N PRO A 618 -13.64 5.65 54.66
CA PRO A 618 -12.22 5.31 54.80
C PRO A 618 -11.49 4.84 53.50
N ASP A 619 -10.22 4.48 53.67
CA ASP A 619 -9.18 4.24 52.66
C ASP A 619 -9.35 3.04 51.71
N ARG A 620 -8.52 3.02 50.65
CA ARG A 620 -8.14 1.83 49.88
C ARG A 620 -6.60 1.63 49.92
N PRO A 621 -6.11 0.37 49.86
CA PRO A 621 -4.71 0.05 50.17
C PRO A 621 -3.74 0.26 49.00
N ALA A 622 -2.46 0.46 49.34
CA ALA A 622 -1.35 0.49 48.41
C ALA A 622 -0.86 -0.92 48.00
N LEU A 623 -0.19 -1.01 46.85
CA LEU A 623 0.57 -2.20 46.43
C LEU A 623 2.07 -1.91 46.55
N PHE A 624 2.79 -2.77 47.28
CA PHE A 624 4.26 -2.81 47.29
C PHE A 624 4.76 -3.94 46.39
N ASN A 625 5.97 -3.78 45.82
CA ASN A 625 6.57 -4.72 44.89
C ASN A 625 8.06 -4.88 45.22
N MET A 626 8.54 -6.11 45.44
CA MET A 626 9.96 -6.46 45.65
C MET A 626 10.27 -7.88 45.15
N SER A 627 11.56 -8.20 45.02
CA SER A 627 12.13 -9.25 44.18
C SER A 627 12.99 -10.29 44.92
N GLY A 628 13.16 -11.49 44.34
CA GLY A 628 14.38 -12.30 44.53
C GLY A 628 14.24 -13.80 44.87
N GLU A 629 14.46 -14.64 43.85
CA GLU A 629 15.23 -15.92 43.87
C GLU A 629 14.89 -17.17 44.75
N ASN A 630 14.74 -18.31 44.04
CA ASN A 630 15.29 -19.67 44.31
C ASN A 630 14.77 -20.61 45.47
N ILE A 631 13.78 -21.48 45.15
CA ILE A 631 13.89 -22.96 44.93
C ILE A 631 14.57 -23.85 46.02
N PRO A 632 14.10 -25.09 46.41
CA PRO A 632 12.79 -25.82 46.35
C PRO A 632 12.48 -26.62 47.68
N PRO A 633 11.90 -27.87 47.73
CA PRO A 633 10.60 -28.45 47.30
C PRO A 633 9.74 -29.11 48.45
N TRP A 634 8.64 -29.82 48.07
CA TRP A 634 7.91 -30.92 48.76
C TRP A 634 6.54 -30.67 49.48
N THR A 635 5.45 -30.92 48.72
CA THR A 635 4.31 -31.84 48.98
C THR A 635 3.37 -31.79 50.22
N TRP A 636 2.06 -31.72 49.88
CA TRP A 636 0.88 -32.49 50.39
C TRP A 636 0.28 -32.24 51.79
N HIS A 637 -1.08 -32.36 51.82
CA HIS A 637 -1.98 -32.64 52.96
C HIS A 637 -2.11 -31.58 54.08
N SER A 638 -3.21 -31.48 54.82
CA SER A 638 -4.64 -31.81 54.57
C SER A 638 -5.50 -31.23 55.70
N ASP A 639 -6.79 -31.02 55.44
CA ASP A 639 -7.90 -31.13 56.42
C ASP A 639 -7.92 -30.14 57.62
N ASN A 640 -9.00 -29.98 58.39
CA ASN A 640 -10.44 -29.86 58.07
C ASN A 640 -11.14 -29.22 59.32
N ASP A 641 -12.45 -28.93 59.21
CA ASP A 641 -13.36 -28.55 60.31
C ASP A 641 -13.10 -27.17 60.95
N GLY A 642 -14.04 -26.47 61.56
CA GLY A 642 -15.47 -26.72 61.86
C GLY A 642 -15.84 -25.94 63.14
N SER A 643 -17.08 -25.53 63.41
CA SER A 643 -18.35 -25.66 62.69
C SER A 643 -19.40 -24.70 63.29
N SER A 644 -20.61 -24.62 62.68
CA SER A 644 -21.90 -24.30 63.33
C SER A 644 -22.15 -22.90 63.95
N SER A 645 -23.36 -22.30 63.93
CA SER A 645 -24.64 -22.73 63.31
C SER A 645 -25.75 -21.64 63.33
N THR A 646 -26.68 -21.74 62.35
CA THR A 646 -28.14 -21.40 62.41
C THR A 646 -28.60 -19.94 62.56
N THR A 647 -29.69 -19.46 61.93
CA THR A 647 -30.74 -20.05 61.03
C THR A 647 -31.32 -18.92 60.15
N SER A 648 -31.39 -19.04 58.81
CA SER A 648 -32.51 -19.52 57.95
C SER A 648 -33.77 -18.61 57.91
N THR A 649 -34.47 -18.40 56.79
CA THR A 649 -34.30 -18.77 55.36
C THR A 649 -34.16 -17.48 54.52
N GLU A 650 -34.40 -17.29 53.21
CA GLU A 650 -34.90 -18.03 52.02
C GLU A 650 -34.49 -17.18 50.77
N TRP A 651 -34.41 -17.60 49.50
CA TRP A 651 -34.79 -18.82 48.77
C TRP A 651 -33.57 -19.40 48.00
N ASP A 652 -33.67 -20.66 47.54
CA ASP A 652 -32.61 -21.36 46.81
C ASP A 652 -32.74 -21.36 45.28
N THR A 653 -31.60 -21.53 44.62
CA THR A 653 -31.48 -22.14 43.29
C THR A 653 -30.43 -23.25 43.36
N GLN A 654 -30.69 -24.46 42.80
CA GLN A 654 -29.66 -25.35 42.19
C GLN A 654 -30.21 -26.69 41.62
N VAL A 655 -29.99 -26.88 40.30
CA VAL A 655 -29.57 -28.15 39.63
C VAL A 655 -30.61 -29.33 39.83
N VAL A 656 -30.51 -30.65 39.55
CA VAL A 656 -29.50 -31.63 39.09
C VAL A 656 -30.17 -32.79 38.27
N LYS A 657 -29.47 -33.32 37.24
CA LYS A 657 -29.62 -34.66 36.58
C LYS A 657 -30.91 -34.99 35.79
N GLY A 658 -30.75 -35.71 34.67
CA GLY A 658 -31.83 -36.38 33.94
C GLY A 658 -31.37 -37.06 32.63
N SER A 659 -31.55 -38.38 32.52
CA SER A 659 -31.09 -39.22 31.40
C SER A 659 -32.12 -39.41 30.27
N LEU A 660 -31.62 -39.85 29.09
CA LEU A 660 -32.33 -40.43 27.92
C LEU A 660 -33.59 -41.28 28.27
N PRO A 661 -34.65 -41.36 27.41
CA PRO A 661 -34.52 -41.95 26.05
C PRO A 661 -35.51 -41.53 24.91
N LEU A 662 -35.24 -42.05 23.69
CA LEU A 662 -36.15 -42.44 22.57
C LEU A 662 -37.20 -41.45 22.00
N GLY A 663 -37.22 -41.22 20.66
CA GLY A 663 -38.33 -40.46 20.03
C GLY A 663 -38.32 -40.05 18.53
N SER A 664 -37.80 -40.86 17.60
CA SER A 664 -38.10 -40.85 16.13
C SER A 664 -38.30 -39.55 15.27
N ALA A 665 -37.45 -39.42 14.25
CA ALA A 665 -37.73 -38.95 12.86
C ALA A 665 -38.01 -37.45 12.52
N GLY A 666 -37.36 -36.96 11.46
CA GLY A 666 -37.65 -35.67 10.77
C GLY A 666 -36.51 -35.18 9.86
N LEU A 667 -36.72 -35.12 8.54
CA LEU A 667 -35.71 -34.69 7.54
C LEU A 667 -35.54 -33.15 7.47
N GLY A 668 -34.36 -32.65 7.03
CA GLY A 668 -34.25 -31.24 6.59
C GLY A 668 -32.84 -30.62 6.47
N THR A 669 -32.08 -30.99 5.42
CA THR A 669 -30.99 -30.21 4.76
C THR A 669 -30.16 -29.18 5.56
N GLN A 670 -28.85 -29.44 5.70
CA GLN A 670 -27.83 -28.47 6.12
C GLN A 670 -27.28 -27.63 4.95
N CYS A 671 -26.74 -26.44 5.24
CA CYS A 671 -25.80 -25.74 4.36
C CYS A 671 -24.35 -26.24 4.60
N PRO A 672 -23.52 -26.44 3.56
CA PRO A 672 -22.09 -26.58 3.72
C PRO A 672 -21.25 -25.50 3.00
N VAL A 673 -20.11 -25.19 3.62
CA VAL A 673 -19.04 -24.31 3.12
C VAL A 673 -18.22 -25.01 2.01
N HIS A 674 -17.76 -24.25 1.01
CA HIS A 674 -16.57 -24.59 0.20
C HIS A 674 -15.49 -23.51 0.45
N ALA A 675 -14.23 -23.77 0.83
CA ALA A 675 -13.27 -24.87 0.60
C ALA A 675 -12.37 -24.66 -0.65
N MET A 676 -11.12 -24.28 -0.41
CA MET A 676 -10.03 -24.24 -1.41
C MET A 676 -9.44 -25.65 -1.64
N PRO A 677 -9.02 -25.99 -2.88
CA PRO A 677 -8.35 -27.27 -3.16
C PRO A 677 -6.86 -27.24 -2.81
N ARG A 678 -6.35 -28.31 -2.19
CA ARG A 678 -4.91 -28.62 -2.11
C ARG A 678 -4.51 -29.47 -3.32
N CYS A 679 -3.34 -29.21 -3.91
CA CYS A 679 -2.77 -30.08 -4.93
C CYS A 679 -2.34 -31.44 -4.34
N ALA A 680 -2.80 -32.54 -4.94
CA ALA A 680 -2.31 -33.88 -4.62
C ALA A 680 -1.22 -34.29 -5.61
N ARG A 681 -0.05 -34.74 -5.11
CA ARG A 681 0.95 -35.45 -5.92
C ARG A 681 0.52 -36.91 -6.07
N GLN A 682 0.53 -37.44 -7.28
CA GLN A 682 0.46 -38.87 -7.54
C GLN A 682 1.79 -39.34 -8.16
N LEU A 683 2.43 -40.33 -7.54
CA LEU A 683 3.65 -40.95 -8.03
C LEU A 683 3.29 -42.14 -8.93
N GLY A 684 3.63 -42.05 -10.21
CA GLY A 684 3.52 -43.14 -11.17
C GLY A 684 4.90 -43.71 -11.52
N ALA A 685 5.15 -44.97 -11.18
CA ALA A 685 6.35 -45.70 -11.61
C ALA A 685 6.13 -46.33 -13.01
N PRO A 686 7.20 -46.53 -13.82
CA PRO A 686 7.06 -46.82 -15.24
C PRO A 686 6.72 -48.29 -15.56
N ARG A 687 6.03 -48.50 -16.69
CA ARG A 687 6.03 -49.77 -17.43
C ARG A 687 7.04 -49.69 -18.58
N LEU A 688 7.76 -50.78 -18.80
CA LEU A 688 8.66 -50.99 -19.94
C LEU A 688 7.97 -51.86 -21.00
N GLU A 689 8.21 -51.56 -22.27
CA GLU A 689 7.95 -52.50 -23.38
C GLU A 689 9.27 -53.14 -23.85
N PRO A 690 9.27 -54.43 -24.25
CA PRO A 690 10.48 -55.12 -24.68
C PRO A 690 10.69 -55.09 -26.21
N LEU A 691 11.88 -54.67 -26.64
CA LEU A 691 12.46 -55.12 -27.91
C LEU A 691 13.04 -56.54 -27.73
N GLY A 692 13.00 -57.38 -28.77
CA GLY A 692 13.25 -58.82 -28.63
C GLY A 692 14.38 -59.41 -29.48
N SER A 693 14.27 -60.72 -29.73
CA SER A 693 15.11 -61.62 -30.55
C SER A 693 16.28 -62.35 -29.85
N SER A 694 16.50 -63.60 -30.28
CA SER A 694 17.47 -64.60 -29.80
C SER A 694 17.30 -65.13 -28.35
N GLY A 695 17.71 -66.36 -28.01
CA GLY A 695 18.04 -67.48 -28.91
C GLY A 695 18.98 -68.56 -28.35
N ARG A 696 18.41 -69.68 -27.86
CA ARG A 696 19.04 -70.99 -27.50
C ARG A 696 19.71 -71.19 -26.13
N SER A 697 19.56 -72.44 -25.68
CA SER A 697 20.42 -73.26 -24.80
C SER A 697 20.55 -72.95 -23.29
N LEU A 698 19.82 -73.76 -22.51
CA LEU A 698 20.38 -74.79 -21.61
C LEU A 698 21.73 -74.51 -20.92
N LEU A 699 21.70 -74.40 -19.59
CA LEU A 699 22.12 -75.51 -18.72
C LEU A 699 21.54 -75.39 -17.30
N GLN A 700 21.75 -76.43 -16.49
CA GLN A 700 21.09 -76.71 -15.20
C GLN A 700 22.15 -76.81 -14.07
N VAL A 701 21.74 -77.20 -12.86
CA VAL A 701 22.55 -77.70 -11.71
C VAL A 701 22.88 -76.69 -10.60
N THR A 702 21.89 -76.51 -9.71
CA THR A 702 21.94 -76.64 -8.23
C THR A 702 23.26 -76.45 -7.45
N ALA A 703 23.17 -75.71 -6.33
CA ALA A 703 23.34 -76.27 -4.97
C ALA A 703 22.67 -75.35 -3.91
N PRO A 704 22.05 -75.89 -2.83
CA PRO A 704 21.44 -75.10 -1.76
C PRO A 704 22.27 -75.07 -0.45
N GLY A 705 21.95 -74.12 0.43
CA GLY A 705 22.49 -73.98 1.79
C GLY A 705 21.78 -72.87 2.54
#